data_AF-A0A9X3F0S2-F1
#
_entry.id   AF-A0A9X3F0S2-F1
#
_cell.length_a   1.000
_cell.length_b   1.000
_cell.length_c   1.000
_cell.angle_alpha   90.00
_cell.angle_beta   90.00
_cell.angle_gamma   90.00
#
_symmetry.space_group_name_H-M   'P 1'
#
loop_
_entity.id
_entity.type
_entity.pdbx_description
1 polymer ?
#
loop_
_entity_poly.entity_id
_entity_poly.type
_entity_poly.pdbx_seq_one_letter_code
_entity_poly.pdbx_strand_id
1 'polypeptide(L)'
;MAQRAEPPSPTPRRRGLRALSITFQLLFGLGLGLALTEVAFSVRDGGAFPHVNFYVADPELGVRLEPGATMEFQLKPNPSSTIHVNGRGYRGDEWPAPGGDEVIVVGDSQVFGLGVDDDRTFSAQLAQLTGRPVINAGVPTYGPMEYLAVARELLAERRSKTVVVVLNFVNDPFEIDRPNRERHAVWDGWAVRSETAPTQVTQFPGRRWLFSKSHAFYTLRRWLHARGTVEIPEDSELGSPVDVGTPSEGGLDDLVLASRTARAAADAEHQTAVTALTGSRTRLDAVDKQIADQRVTIDRKLAAASEDGKVSNFQLEVARGKPGDIVREDYGESSRSLQVTASLIRQAAKLRNDHLAAQLKKEEKAGKSELKDLVKAEADLFAEQQRLRKEIAAGVPPKGRPPSRFHEYLQQFKAMCDEYGAELVVVALPIDVQVDSGEWAKYDVSDAPDMQDSLILLDDLVADAAALGLRAVDVTAALRSAQPGAFLDHDIHMTAKGHAAFATALADRLKTPLAVPLERPQPGLPPGRSFVPTAAEWTSAPEVKVVGSTALGCSTQIEREWLRVQCRRRAAGEGFGGVVVREGATPATMAMRTPDSLSLVTPLTVGEPLTARFYWKKEVQDLQIRWPAGEDGKPKFAGEFVKAELTMPPADAATEAAIAGLCACHAQTRKEQLCPQVGKLFDEYEQDVYDCKSVCSDLWGDPSLIAGCTLKYAEDKDCAARLACVQNDPLFAPTCPEGHVLAFASNRCRTPCDENHPCEGGQRCMPWHGGGVCL
;
A
#
# COMPACT_ATOMS: atom_id res chain seq x y z
N MET A 1 115.74 32.47 -44.64
CA MET A 1 114.31 32.82 -44.69
C MET A 1 113.51 31.58 -44.30
N ALA A 2 112.90 31.58 -43.12
CA ALA A 2 112.25 30.41 -42.53
C ALA A 2 110.86 30.17 -43.16
N GLN A 3 110.63 28.95 -43.66
CA GLN A 3 109.35 28.48 -44.17
C GLN A 3 108.37 28.26 -43.00
N ARG A 4 107.17 28.86 -43.09
CA ARG A 4 106.04 28.58 -42.20
C ARG A 4 105.40 27.25 -42.60
N ALA A 5 105.30 26.32 -41.67
CA ALA A 5 104.53 25.09 -41.82
C ALA A 5 103.02 25.38 -41.66
N GLU A 6 102.20 24.85 -42.57
CA GLU A 6 100.74 24.85 -42.46
C GLU A 6 100.26 23.89 -41.35
N PRO A 7 99.20 24.25 -40.60
CA PRO A 7 98.64 23.38 -39.56
C PRO A 7 97.85 22.22 -40.17
N PRO A 8 97.90 21.02 -39.55
CA PRO A 8 97.20 19.84 -40.06
C PRO A 8 95.68 19.98 -39.98
N SER A 9 94.99 19.61 -41.05
CA SER A 9 93.52 19.53 -41.11
C SER A 9 93.01 18.42 -40.18
N PRO A 10 91.96 18.65 -39.38
CA PRO A 10 91.49 17.67 -38.39
C PRO A 10 90.85 16.45 -39.07
N THR A 11 91.36 15.26 -38.74
CA THR A 11 90.86 13.96 -39.23
C THR A 11 89.38 13.71 -38.87
N PRO A 12 88.59 13.08 -39.77
CA PRO A 12 87.12 12.96 -39.66
C PRO A 12 86.61 12.20 -38.42
N ARG A 13 87.41 11.30 -37.81
CA ARG A 13 87.04 10.56 -36.59
C ARG A 13 86.79 11.43 -35.34
N ARG A 14 87.43 12.61 -35.23
CA ARG A 14 87.26 13.51 -34.06
C ARG A 14 86.01 14.40 -34.13
N ARG A 15 85.44 14.61 -35.33
CA ARG A 15 84.19 15.37 -35.50
C ARG A 15 82.97 14.58 -35.02
N GLY A 16 82.91 13.27 -35.29
CA GLY A 16 81.81 12.40 -34.84
C GLY A 16 81.72 12.25 -33.32
N LEU A 17 82.87 12.07 -32.63
CA LEU A 17 82.92 11.98 -31.16
C LEU A 17 82.51 13.29 -30.47
N ARG A 18 82.89 14.45 -31.04
CA ARG A 18 82.49 15.76 -30.51
C ARG A 18 81.00 16.02 -30.74
N ALA A 19 80.46 15.65 -31.89
CA ALA A 19 79.03 15.73 -32.16
C ALA A 19 78.24 14.83 -31.19
N LEU A 20 78.68 13.58 -30.98
CA LEU A 20 78.07 12.66 -30.00
C LEU A 20 78.12 13.21 -28.58
N SER A 21 79.25 13.81 -28.16
CA SER A 21 79.37 14.43 -26.84
C SER A 21 78.44 15.63 -26.67
N ILE A 22 78.28 16.47 -27.69
CA ILE A 22 77.36 17.61 -27.66
C ILE A 22 75.91 17.12 -27.63
N THR A 23 75.56 16.16 -28.48
CA THR A 23 74.24 15.53 -28.48
C THR A 23 73.92 14.91 -27.11
N PHE A 24 74.88 14.20 -26.51
CA PHE A 24 74.72 13.65 -25.17
C PHE A 24 74.52 14.74 -24.11
N GLN A 25 75.32 15.81 -24.11
CA GLN A 25 75.18 16.93 -23.17
C GLN A 25 73.82 17.64 -23.32
N LEU A 26 73.34 17.82 -24.55
CA LEU A 26 72.04 18.42 -24.83
C LEU A 26 70.89 17.51 -24.36
N LEU A 27 70.95 16.21 -24.68
CA LEU A 27 69.94 15.24 -24.24
C LEU A 27 69.94 15.09 -22.71
N PHE A 28 71.12 15.07 -22.09
CA PHE A 28 71.26 15.00 -20.64
C PHE A 28 70.74 16.27 -19.96
N GLY A 29 71.10 17.45 -20.46
CA GLY A 29 70.61 18.73 -19.95
C GLY A 29 69.10 18.88 -20.09
N LEU A 30 68.55 18.50 -21.24
CA LEU A 30 67.10 18.49 -21.46
C LEU A 30 66.39 17.48 -20.55
N GLY A 31 66.93 16.26 -20.44
CA GLY A 31 66.39 15.22 -19.57
C GLY A 31 66.39 15.64 -18.09
N LEU A 32 67.49 16.23 -17.62
CA LEU A 32 67.59 16.75 -16.25
C LEU A 32 66.63 17.92 -16.03
N GLY A 33 66.50 18.84 -16.99
CA GLY A 33 65.56 19.94 -16.92
C GLY A 33 64.10 19.46 -16.82
N LEU A 34 63.72 18.49 -17.65
CA LEU A 34 62.38 17.88 -17.61
C LEU A 34 62.13 17.16 -16.27
N ALA A 35 63.12 16.41 -15.76
CA ALA A 35 63.00 15.73 -14.48
C ALA A 35 62.84 16.71 -13.31
N LEU A 36 63.64 17.78 -13.27
CA LEU A 36 63.50 18.84 -12.26
C LEU A 36 62.15 19.56 -12.37
N THR A 37 61.65 19.78 -13.58
CA THR A 37 60.32 20.39 -13.81
C THR A 37 59.20 19.49 -13.27
N GLU A 38 59.26 18.19 -13.55
CA GLU A 38 58.31 17.20 -13.03
C GLU A 38 58.31 17.17 -11.49
N VAL A 39 59.50 17.12 -10.87
CA VAL A 39 59.64 17.15 -9.40
C VAL A 39 59.06 18.44 -8.82
N ALA A 40 59.34 19.59 -9.43
CA ALA A 40 58.83 20.88 -8.94
C ALA A 40 57.29 20.94 -8.96
N PHE A 41 56.67 20.48 -10.05
CA PHE A 41 55.20 20.44 -10.14
C PHE A 41 54.58 19.37 -9.24
N SER A 42 55.22 18.20 -9.13
CA SER A 42 54.79 17.16 -8.20
C SER A 42 54.80 17.66 -6.75
N VAL A 43 55.87 18.33 -6.31
CA VAL A 43 55.95 18.93 -4.95
C VAL A 43 54.91 20.03 -4.75
N ARG A 44 54.69 20.91 -5.75
CA ARG A 44 53.64 21.95 -5.69
C ARG A 44 52.24 21.36 -5.51
N ASP A 45 51.99 20.24 -6.17
CA ASP A 45 50.70 19.55 -6.16
C ASP A 45 50.60 18.52 -5.03
N GLY A 46 51.61 18.39 -4.17
CA GLY A 46 51.64 17.41 -3.07
C GLY A 46 51.67 15.96 -3.55
N GLY A 47 52.10 15.72 -4.80
CA GLY A 47 52.02 14.42 -5.46
C GLY A 47 50.61 14.01 -5.89
N ALA A 48 49.60 14.86 -5.67
CA ALA A 48 48.20 14.52 -5.88
C ALA A 48 47.61 15.04 -7.20
N PHE A 49 46.59 14.35 -7.70
CA PHE A 49 45.74 14.84 -8.80
C PHE A 49 44.29 15.07 -8.31
N PRO A 50 43.55 16.01 -8.94
CA PRO A 50 42.18 16.32 -8.55
C PRO A 50 41.12 15.40 -9.19
N HIS A 51 41.51 14.49 -10.09
CA HIS A 51 40.62 13.49 -10.67
C HIS A 51 41.32 12.14 -10.80
N VAL A 52 40.53 11.06 -10.73
CA VAL A 52 41.01 9.69 -10.92
C VAL A 52 41.61 9.52 -12.33
N ASN A 53 42.82 8.97 -12.40
CA ASN A 53 43.65 8.91 -13.62
C ASN A 53 44.07 7.49 -14.02
N PHE A 54 43.36 6.48 -13.54
CA PHE A 54 43.67 5.07 -13.74
C PHE A 54 42.48 4.27 -14.31
N TYR A 55 41.68 4.88 -15.16
CA TYR A 55 40.62 4.19 -15.90
C TYR A 55 41.17 3.36 -17.07
N VAL A 56 40.50 2.25 -17.35
CA VAL A 56 40.67 1.41 -18.53
C VAL A 56 39.31 1.24 -19.20
N ALA A 57 39.29 1.17 -20.53
CA ALA A 57 38.03 1.08 -21.27
C ALA A 57 37.38 -0.29 -21.07
N ASP A 58 36.05 -0.31 -20.91
CA ASP A 58 35.24 -1.52 -20.81
C ASP A 58 34.05 -1.42 -21.78
N PRO A 59 33.77 -2.45 -22.61
CA PRO A 59 32.72 -2.37 -23.62
C PRO A 59 31.30 -2.37 -23.05
N GLU A 60 31.10 -2.89 -21.83
CA GLU A 60 29.79 -2.99 -21.18
C GLU A 60 29.58 -1.81 -20.22
N LEU A 61 30.55 -1.54 -19.35
CA LEU A 61 30.47 -0.52 -18.30
C LEU A 61 31.03 0.85 -18.73
N GLY A 62 31.58 0.96 -19.94
CA GLY A 62 32.30 2.13 -20.45
C GLY A 62 33.72 2.22 -19.90
N VAL A 63 33.87 2.13 -18.57
CA VAL A 63 35.17 2.19 -17.88
C VAL A 63 35.26 1.11 -16.79
N ARG A 64 36.48 0.72 -16.43
CA ARG A 64 36.86 0.03 -15.18
C ARG A 64 38.10 0.71 -14.60
N LEU A 65 38.45 0.38 -13.36
CA LEU A 65 39.71 0.83 -12.76
C LEU A 65 40.86 -0.13 -13.10
N GLU A 66 42.05 0.41 -13.32
CA GLU A 66 43.28 -0.35 -13.52
C GLU A 66 43.63 -1.13 -12.24
N PRO A 67 43.69 -2.47 -12.29
CA PRO A 67 44.02 -3.28 -11.12
C PRO A 67 45.42 -2.97 -10.57
N GLY A 68 45.54 -2.89 -9.24
CA GLY A 68 46.81 -2.56 -8.57
C GLY A 68 47.22 -1.09 -8.67
N ALA A 69 46.36 -0.20 -9.17
CA ALA A 69 46.67 1.22 -9.24
C ALA A 69 46.74 1.85 -7.84
N THR A 70 47.60 2.86 -7.71
CA THR A 70 47.69 3.72 -6.53
C THR A 70 47.80 5.18 -6.98
N MET A 71 47.16 6.07 -6.22
CA MET A 71 47.15 7.49 -6.50
C MET A 71 46.96 8.31 -5.23
N GLU A 72 47.71 9.40 -5.12
CA GLU A 72 47.38 10.51 -4.22
C GLU A 72 46.31 11.38 -4.87
N PHE A 73 45.19 11.58 -4.17
CA PHE A 73 44.05 12.36 -4.62
C PHE A 73 43.84 13.58 -3.73
N GLN A 74 43.59 14.74 -4.34
CA GLN A 74 43.27 15.95 -3.58
C GLN A 74 42.38 16.92 -4.37
N LEU A 75 41.25 17.29 -3.76
CA LEU A 75 40.42 18.43 -4.15
C LEU A 75 40.71 19.60 -3.23
N LYS A 76 41.60 20.52 -3.62
CA LYS A 76 41.96 21.66 -2.76
C LYS A 76 40.72 22.54 -2.48
N PRO A 77 40.54 23.05 -1.25
CA PRO A 77 41.50 23.06 -0.13
C PRO A 77 41.46 21.84 0.80
N ASN A 78 40.72 20.78 0.45
CA ASN A 78 40.56 19.60 1.29
C ASN A 78 41.88 18.81 1.50
N PRO A 79 41.97 18.00 2.57
CA PRO A 79 43.09 17.08 2.78
C PRO A 79 43.31 16.14 1.58
N SER A 80 44.55 15.72 1.36
CA SER A 80 44.86 14.65 0.42
C SER A 80 44.41 13.29 0.99
N SER A 81 44.11 12.36 0.10
CA SER A 81 43.79 10.97 0.42
C SER A 81 44.54 10.04 -0.51
N THR A 82 44.98 8.89 0.01
CA THR A 82 45.60 7.84 -0.82
C THR A 82 44.54 6.84 -1.24
N ILE A 83 44.47 6.57 -2.54
CA ILE A 83 43.56 5.59 -3.12
C ILE A 83 44.36 4.36 -3.57
N HIS A 84 43.98 3.19 -3.07
CA HIS A 84 44.46 1.90 -3.57
C HIS A 84 43.35 1.17 -4.33
N VAL A 85 43.73 0.54 -5.45
CA VAL A 85 42.87 -0.35 -6.23
C VAL A 85 43.43 -1.75 -6.14
N ASN A 86 42.64 -2.71 -5.69
CA ASN A 86 43.04 -4.11 -5.57
C ASN A 86 43.21 -4.79 -6.94
N GLY A 87 43.67 -6.04 -6.93
CA GLY A 87 43.90 -6.87 -8.10
C GLY A 87 42.65 -7.17 -8.93
N ARG A 88 41.46 -6.83 -8.43
CA ARG A 88 40.17 -6.96 -9.13
C ARG A 88 39.66 -5.66 -9.74
N GLY A 89 40.37 -4.55 -9.59
CA GLY A 89 39.95 -3.27 -10.14
C GLY A 89 38.91 -2.53 -9.28
N TYR A 90 38.90 -2.77 -7.97
CA TYR A 90 38.04 -2.07 -7.02
C TYR A 90 38.84 -1.46 -5.88
N ARG A 91 38.23 -0.48 -5.20
CA ARG A 91 38.92 0.28 -4.16
C ARG A 91 39.22 -0.55 -2.90
N GLY A 92 40.36 -0.28 -2.30
CA GLY A 92 40.78 -0.77 -0.99
C GLY A 92 41.66 -2.02 -1.07
N ASP A 93 41.74 -2.73 0.04
CA ASP A 93 42.54 -3.94 0.17
C ASP A 93 42.03 -5.10 -0.72
N GLU A 94 42.87 -6.12 -0.88
CA GLU A 94 42.48 -7.38 -1.50
C GLU A 94 41.28 -8.00 -0.76
N TRP A 95 40.26 -8.34 -1.53
CA TRP A 95 39.06 -8.92 -0.95
C TRP A 95 39.33 -10.34 -0.41
N PRO A 96 38.70 -10.71 0.73
CA PRO A 96 38.79 -12.07 1.21
C PRO A 96 38.15 -13.05 0.22
N ALA A 97 38.46 -14.34 0.42
CA ALA A 97 37.80 -15.40 -0.32
C ALA A 97 36.26 -15.27 -0.18
N PRO A 98 35.48 -15.56 -1.25
CA PRO A 98 34.04 -15.44 -1.22
C PRO A 98 33.40 -16.18 -0.03
N GLY A 99 32.48 -15.49 0.65
CA GLY A 99 31.77 -16.01 1.81
C GLY A 99 30.33 -15.52 1.82
N GLY A 100 29.39 -16.39 2.20
CA GLY A 100 27.95 -16.09 2.11
C GLY A 100 27.41 -15.06 3.09
N ASP A 101 28.24 -14.49 3.98
CA ASP A 101 27.83 -13.45 4.94
C ASP A 101 28.41 -12.05 4.60
N GLU A 102 29.01 -11.89 3.42
CA GLU A 102 29.49 -10.58 2.97
C GLU A 102 28.36 -9.65 2.53
N VAL A 103 28.68 -8.37 2.38
CA VAL A 103 27.80 -7.33 1.85
C VAL A 103 28.45 -6.75 0.61
N ILE A 104 27.77 -6.80 -0.54
CA ILE A 104 28.21 -6.09 -1.75
C ILE A 104 27.59 -4.70 -1.73
N VAL A 105 28.39 -3.65 -1.91
CA VAL A 105 27.91 -2.27 -2.00
C VAL A 105 28.22 -1.72 -3.38
N VAL A 106 27.18 -1.40 -4.16
CA VAL A 106 27.30 -0.81 -5.51
C VAL A 106 26.84 0.64 -5.50
N GLY A 107 27.51 1.45 -6.31
CA GLY A 107 27.22 2.86 -6.53
C GLY A 107 28.35 3.56 -7.27
N ASP A 108 28.39 4.88 -7.18
CA ASP A 108 29.31 5.76 -7.90
C ASP A 108 30.53 6.19 -7.06
N SER A 109 30.97 7.44 -7.25
CA SER A 109 32.05 8.10 -6.52
C SER A 109 31.78 8.26 -5.01
N GLN A 110 30.51 8.29 -4.58
CA GLN A 110 30.14 8.36 -3.16
C GLN A 110 30.37 7.01 -2.48
N VAL A 111 30.07 5.90 -3.17
CA VAL A 111 30.39 4.54 -2.68
C VAL A 111 31.89 4.29 -2.74
N PHE A 112 32.52 4.74 -3.83
CA PHE A 112 33.98 4.73 -3.93
C PHE A 112 34.63 5.49 -2.77
N GLY A 113 34.00 6.56 -2.25
CA GLY A 113 34.49 7.36 -1.12
C GLY A 113 35.52 8.41 -1.53
N LEU A 114 35.29 9.07 -2.66
CA LEU A 114 36.21 10.05 -3.22
C LEU A 114 36.52 11.16 -2.19
N GLY A 115 37.81 11.40 -1.92
CA GLY A 115 38.26 12.44 -0.98
C GLY A 115 38.53 11.99 0.46
N VAL A 116 38.39 10.70 0.78
CA VAL A 116 38.82 10.12 2.07
C VAL A 116 39.76 8.94 1.85
N ASP A 117 40.55 8.56 2.85
CA ASP A 117 41.39 7.34 2.79
C ASP A 117 40.55 6.05 2.81
N ASP A 118 41.13 4.93 2.36
CA ASP A 118 40.42 3.66 2.16
C ASP A 118 39.69 3.15 3.41
N ASP A 119 40.31 3.29 4.59
CA ASP A 119 39.76 2.87 5.89
C ASP A 119 38.66 3.82 6.42
N ARG A 120 38.53 5.01 5.81
CA ARG A 120 37.54 6.03 6.17
C ARG A 120 36.29 5.99 5.29
N THR A 121 36.29 5.17 4.24
CA THR A 121 35.09 4.94 3.42
C THR A 121 33.96 4.34 4.26
N PHE A 122 32.70 4.66 3.94
CA PHE A 122 31.57 4.10 4.71
C PHE A 122 31.53 2.57 4.62
N SER A 123 31.99 1.99 3.51
CA SER A 123 32.10 0.54 3.32
C SER A 123 33.08 -0.09 4.32
N ALA A 124 34.27 0.52 4.51
CA ALA A 124 35.23 0.06 5.51
C ALA A 124 34.69 0.23 6.93
N GLN A 125 34.05 1.36 7.22
CA GLN A 125 33.40 1.61 8.51
C GLN A 125 32.24 0.62 8.79
N LEU A 126 31.44 0.30 7.76
CA LEU A 126 30.36 -0.69 7.86
C LEU A 126 30.91 -2.09 8.17
N ALA A 127 32.03 -2.48 7.56
CA ALA A 127 32.69 -3.75 7.86
C ALA A 127 33.11 -3.83 9.34
N GLN A 128 33.66 -2.73 9.89
CA GLN A 128 34.02 -2.65 11.31
C GLN A 128 32.79 -2.72 12.22
N LEU A 129 31.72 -1.99 11.89
CA LEU A 129 30.49 -1.91 12.70
C LEU A 129 29.68 -3.22 12.71
N THR A 130 29.71 -3.96 11.60
CA THR A 130 28.93 -5.20 11.44
C THR A 130 29.73 -6.47 11.70
N GLY A 131 31.07 -6.39 11.65
CA GLY A 131 31.95 -7.56 11.70
C GLY A 131 31.87 -8.45 10.45
N ARG A 132 31.19 -7.99 9.38
CA ARG A 132 31.00 -8.71 8.12
C ARG A 132 31.96 -8.17 7.06
N PRO A 133 32.46 -9.01 6.13
CA PRO A 133 33.18 -8.50 4.96
C PRO A 133 32.27 -7.58 4.12
N VAL A 134 32.76 -6.40 3.75
CA VAL A 134 32.03 -5.46 2.88
C VAL A 134 32.85 -5.22 1.63
N ILE A 135 32.26 -5.53 0.48
CA ILE A 135 32.83 -5.38 -0.85
C ILE A 135 32.43 -4.00 -1.37
N ASN A 136 33.37 -3.05 -1.36
CA ASN A 136 33.19 -1.75 -1.98
C ASN A 136 33.33 -1.89 -3.51
N ALA A 137 32.18 -1.95 -4.20
CA ALA A 137 32.10 -2.03 -5.64
C ALA A 137 31.71 -0.69 -6.28
N GLY A 138 31.91 0.42 -5.57
CA GLY A 138 31.72 1.76 -6.10
C GLY A 138 32.78 2.11 -7.13
N VAL A 139 32.38 2.71 -8.25
CA VAL A 139 33.31 3.22 -9.27
C VAL A 139 32.83 4.60 -9.70
N PRO A 140 33.68 5.64 -9.66
CA PRO A 140 33.26 6.95 -10.14
C PRO A 140 32.85 6.87 -11.62
N THR A 141 31.90 7.70 -12.03
CA THR A 141 31.20 7.72 -13.34
C THR A 141 30.06 6.73 -13.52
N TYR A 142 29.97 5.66 -12.74
CA TYR A 142 28.88 4.69 -12.87
C TYR A 142 27.53 5.30 -12.50
N GLY A 143 26.48 4.88 -13.19
CA GLY A 143 25.09 5.18 -12.86
C GLY A 143 24.28 3.89 -12.63
N PRO A 144 22.95 3.99 -12.52
CA PRO A 144 22.09 2.87 -12.11
C PRO A 144 22.27 1.58 -12.91
N MET A 145 22.41 1.67 -14.24
CA MET A 145 22.59 0.50 -15.09
C MET A 145 23.91 -0.23 -14.84
N GLU A 146 24.98 0.50 -14.53
CA GLU A 146 26.26 -0.10 -14.16
C GLU A 146 26.20 -0.74 -12.77
N TYR A 147 25.47 -0.16 -11.82
CA TYR A 147 25.28 -0.77 -10.49
C TYR A 147 24.63 -2.15 -10.61
N LEU A 148 23.60 -2.27 -11.46
CA LEU A 148 22.90 -3.52 -11.73
C LEU A 148 23.82 -4.55 -12.39
N ALA A 149 24.61 -4.14 -13.38
CA ALA A 149 25.56 -5.01 -14.09
C ALA A 149 26.67 -5.53 -13.15
N VAL A 150 27.27 -4.65 -12.35
CA VAL A 150 28.31 -5.01 -11.38
C VAL A 150 27.75 -5.91 -10.27
N ALA A 151 26.57 -5.61 -9.74
CA ALA A 151 25.94 -6.47 -8.74
C ALA A 151 25.69 -7.88 -9.29
N ARG A 152 25.24 -8.00 -10.55
CA ARG A 152 25.04 -9.29 -11.22
C ARG A 152 26.36 -10.06 -11.38
N GLU A 153 27.42 -9.39 -11.83
CA GLU A 153 28.77 -9.99 -11.96
C GLU A 153 29.25 -10.53 -10.61
N LEU A 154 29.16 -9.71 -9.55
CA LEU A 154 29.65 -10.07 -8.22
C LEU A 154 28.77 -11.12 -7.53
N LEU A 155 27.45 -11.12 -7.73
CA LEU A 155 26.57 -12.16 -7.22
C LEU A 155 26.85 -13.52 -7.86
N ALA A 156 27.09 -13.54 -9.17
CA ALA A 156 27.46 -14.75 -9.90
C ALA A 156 28.79 -15.34 -9.41
N GLU A 157 29.77 -14.48 -9.13
CA GLU A 157 31.08 -14.90 -8.65
C GLU A 157 31.05 -15.31 -7.16
N ARG A 158 30.45 -14.48 -6.31
CA ARG A 158 30.68 -14.55 -4.87
C ARG A 158 29.54 -15.12 -4.05
N ARG A 159 28.31 -15.10 -4.59
CA ARG A 159 27.07 -15.58 -3.94
C ARG A 159 26.82 -14.92 -2.57
N SER A 160 27.06 -13.61 -2.50
CA SER A 160 26.71 -12.80 -1.33
C SER A 160 25.20 -12.86 -1.07
N LYS A 161 24.80 -12.83 0.21
CA LYS A 161 23.39 -12.79 0.62
C LYS A 161 22.83 -11.38 0.75
N THR A 162 23.67 -10.35 0.66
CA THR A 162 23.24 -8.95 0.80
C THR A 162 23.89 -8.09 -0.27
N VAL A 163 23.07 -7.34 -1.00
CA VAL A 163 23.49 -6.28 -1.91
C VAL A 163 22.89 -4.96 -1.44
N VAL A 164 23.74 -3.96 -1.27
CA VAL A 164 23.36 -2.58 -0.99
C VAL A 164 23.56 -1.78 -2.27
N VAL A 165 22.49 -1.17 -2.76
CA VAL A 165 22.55 -0.18 -3.85
C VAL A 165 22.40 1.21 -3.26
N VAL A 166 23.35 2.10 -3.54
CA VAL A 166 23.29 3.50 -3.13
C VAL A 166 22.87 4.34 -4.33
N LEU A 167 21.70 4.98 -4.23
CA LEU A 167 21.20 5.90 -5.24
C LEU A 167 21.52 7.34 -4.82
N ASN A 168 22.45 7.96 -5.53
CA ASN A 168 22.93 9.32 -5.36
C ASN A 168 22.05 10.32 -6.13
N PHE A 169 21.31 11.17 -5.40
CA PHE A 169 20.36 12.11 -6.00
C PHE A 169 21.00 13.27 -6.75
N VAL A 170 22.33 13.42 -6.71
CA VAL A 170 23.06 14.38 -7.55
C VAL A 170 22.93 14.03 -9.03
N ASN A 171 23.09 12.76 -9.39
CA ASN A 171 23.26 12.31 -10.78
C ASN A 171 22.33 11.15 -11.18
N ASP A 172 22.07 10.19 -10.30
CA ASP A 172 21.37 8.95 -10.66
C ASP A 172 19.96 9.16 -11.24
N PRO A 173 19.14 10.12 -10.76
CA PRO A 173 17.86 10.40 -11.39
C PRO A 173 17.99 10.78 -12.86
N PHE A 174 19.11 11.38 -13.27
CA PHE A 174 19.35 11.84 -14.63
C PHE A 174 20.11 10.80 -15.49
N GLU A 175 20.82 9.88 -14.84
CA GLU A 175 21.66 8.88 -15.51
C GLU A 175 20.98 7.51 -15.69
N ILE A 176 19.83 7.28 -15.06
CA ILE A 176 19.11 5.99 -15.10
C ILE A 176 18.86 5.47 -16.52
N ASP A 177 18.59 6.37 -17.48
CA ASP A 177 18.30 6.05 -18.88
C ASP A 177 19.53 6.21 -19.79
N ARG A 178 20.72 6.47 -19.22
CA ARG A 178 21.94 6.83 -19.97
C ARG A 178 23.16 6.03 -19.47
N PRO A 179 23.41 4.84 -20.05
CA PRO A 179 24.55 4.00 -19.69
C PRO A 179 25.88 4.75 -19.76
N ASN A 180 26.81 4.43 -18.86
CA ASN A 180 28.08 5.13 -18.72
C ASN A 180 28.94 5.08 -20.00
N ARG A 181 28.87 3.99 -20.76
CA ARG A 181 29.56 3.84 -22.06
C ARG A 181 29.16 4.90 -23.11
N GLU A 182 28.01 5.55 -22.93
CA GLU A 182 27.51 6.62 -23.80
C GLU A 182 27.94 7.99 -23.25
N ARG A 183 28.04 8.13 -21.92
CA ARG A 183 28.45 9.36 -21.22
C ARG A 183 29.96 9.59 -21.21
N HIS A 184 30.75 8.53 -21.07
CA HIS A 184 32.19 8.62 -20.84
C HIS A 184 33.03 7.76 -21.78
N ALA A 185 34.23 8.27 -22.10
CA ALA A 185 35.29 7.56 -22.78
C ALA A 185 36.60 7.66 -22.00
N VAL A 186 37.45 6.63 -22.10
CA VAL A 186 38.78 6.67 -21.48
C VAL A 186 39.78 7.36 -22.39
N TRP A 187 40.38 8.45 -21.90
CA TRP A 187 41.47 9.14 -22.56
C TRP A 187 42.73 9.11 -21.69
N ASP A 188 43.69 8.23 -22.05
CA ASP A 188 44.99 8.10 -21.38
C ASP A 188 44.88 7.93 -19.85
N GLY A 189 43.92 7.13 -19.38
CA GLY A 189 43.69 6.86 -17.95
C GLY A 189 42.64 7.76 -17.29
N TRP A 190 42.17 8.81 -17.97
CA TRP A 190 41.13 9.70 -17.46
C TRP A 190 39.77 9.31 -18.05
N ALA A 191 38.71 9.35 -17.25
CA ALA A 191 37.35 9.32 -17.78
C ALA A 191 36.98 10.74 -18.21
N VAL A 192 36.64 10.92 -19.49
CA VAL A 192 36.24 12.19 -20.07
C VAL A 192 34.88 12.04 -20.74
N ARG A 193 34.12 13.14 -20.85
CA ARG A 193 32.86 13.15 -21.58
C ARG A 193 33.06 12.69 -23.01
N SER A 194 32.23 11.76 -23.48
CA SER A 194 32.33 11.15 -24.81
C SER A 194 32.38 12.20 -25.93
N GLU A 195 31.65 13.31 -25.79
CA GLU A 195 31.57 14.39 -26.78
C GLU A 195 32.88 15.18 -26.90
N THR A 196 33.67 15.20 -25.82
CA THR A 196 34.94 15.93 -25.74
C THR A 196 36.16 15.03 -25.95
N ALA A 197 35.93 13.71 -26.04
CA ALA A 197 37.00 12.75 -26.23
C ALA A 197 37.61 12.90 -27.64
N PRO A 198 38.94 12.89 -27.78
CA PRO A 198 39.57 12.98 -29.10
C PRO A 198 39.22 11.75 -29.95
N THR A 199 38.77 11.98 -31.18
CA THR A 199 38.39 10.92 -32.12
C THR A 199 39.58 10.04 -32.54
N GLN A 200 40.81 10.58 -32.47
CA GLN A 200 42.05 9.85 -32.71
C GLN A 200 43.16 10.34 -31.77
N VAL A 201 43.99 9.41 -31.30
CA VAL A 201 45.16 9.69 -30.46
C VAL A 201 46.44 9.13 -31.09
N THR A 202 47.51 9.92 -31.13
CA THR A 202 48.83 9.47 -31.61
C THR A 202 49.51 8.63 -30.53
N GLN A 203 49.72 7.34 -30.80
CA GLN A 203 50.38 6.41 -29.88
C GLN A 203 51.91 6.52 -29.96
N PHE A 204 52.58 6.56 -28.80
CA PHE A 204 54.04 6.52 -28.69
C PHE A 204 54.50 5.92 -27.34
N PRO A 205 55.71 5.34 -27.24
CA PRO A 205 56.22 4.76 -26.00
C PRO A 205 56.23 5.80 -24.86
N GLY A 206 55.64 5.44 -23.70
CA GLY A 206 55.57 6.31 -22.54
C GLY A 206 54.40 7.33 -22.55
N ARG A 207 53.54 7.33 -23.58
CA ARG A 207 52.36 8.22 -23.66
C ARG A 207 51.49 8.13 -22.41
N ARG A 208 51.11 6.91 -21.99
CA ARG A 208 50.25 6.69 -20.82
C ARG A 208 50.84 7.35 -19.58
N TRP A 209 52.13 7.13 -19.28
CA TRP A 209 52.80 7.75 -18.14
C TRP A 209 52.81 9.28 -18.24
N LEU A 210 53.18 9.82 -19.41
CA LEU A 210 53.23 11.27 -19.62
C LEU A 210 51.85 11.93 -19.45
N PHE A 211 50.78 11.29 -19.91
CA PHE A 211 49.43 11.87 -19.91
C PHE A 211 48.62 11.60 -18.63
N SER A 212 48.90 10.53 -17.88
CA SER A 212 48.20 10.20 -16.62
C SER A 212 49.01 10.52 -15.37
N LYS A 213 50.34 10.42 -15.40
CA LYS A 213 51.19 10.46 -14.19
C LYS A 213 52.14 11.65 -14.11
N SER A 214 52.33 12.44 -15.17
CA SER A 214 53.19 13.63 -15.12
C SER A 214 52.44 14.88 -14.67
N HIS A 215 52.86 15.47 -13.54
CA HIS A 215 52.34 16.73 -13.01
C HIS A 215 52.73 17.93 -13.87
N ALA A 216 53.94 17.93 -14.44
CA ALA A 216 54.37 18.99 -15.33
C ALA A 216 53.51 19.01 -16.61
N PHE A 217 53.27 17.85 -17.20
CA PHE A 217 52.46 17.73 -18.40
C PHE A 217 50.98 18.02 -18.13
N TYR A 218 50.43 17.53 -17.00
CA TYR A 218 49.08 17.87 -16.55
C TYR A 218 48.90 19.39 -16.41
N THR A 219 49.85 20.06 -15.75
CA THR A 219 49.81 21.53 -15.58
C THR A 219 49.90 22.26 -16.91
N LEU A 220 50.80 21.82 -17.81
CA LEU A 220 50.92 22.39 -19.15
C LEU A 220 49.62 22.25 -19.92
N ARG A 221 49.00 21.07 -19.90
CA ARG A 221 47.72 20.80 -20.57
C ARG A 221 46.62 21.70 -20.02
N ARG A 222 46.49 21.78 -18.69
CA ARG A 222 45.51 22.68 -18.05
C ARG A 222 45.73 24.14 -18.47
N TRP A 223 46.98 24.60 -18.52
CA TRP A 223 47.31 25.96 -18.96
C TRP A 223 47.00 26.22 -20.45
N LEU A 224 47.28 25.24 -21.32
CA LEU A 224 46.99 25.33 -22.75
C LEU A 224 45.48 25.39 -23.03
N HIS A 225 44.69 24.60 -22.30
CA HIS A 225 43.23 24.55 -22.46
C HIS A 225 42.49 25.67 -21.71
N ALA A 226 43.07 26.26 -20.66
CA ALA A 226 42.52 27.42 -19.97
C ALA A 226 42.46 28.71 -20.83
N ARG A 227 43.13 28.74 -21.99
CA ARG A 227 43.12 29.87 -22.93
C ARG A 227 42.04 29.75 -24.02
N GLY A 228 41.25 28.68 -24.02
CA GLY A 228 40.18 28.42 -24.98
C GLY A 228 38.79 28.29 -24.34
N THR A 229 38.61 28.71 -23.09
CA THR A 229 37.31 28.69 -22.42
C THR A 229 36.38 29.75 -23.01
N VAL A 230 35.18 29.31 -23.40
CA VAL A 230 34.07 30.13 -23.89
C VAL A 230 33.77 31.26 -22.90
N GLU A 231 33.69 32.51 -23.38
CA GLU A 231 33.14 33.63 -22.61
C GLU A 231 31.65 33.35 -22.38
N ILE A 232 31.26 33.23 -21.12
CA ILE A 232 29.86 33.12 -20.70
C ILE A 232 29.22 34.51 -20.91
N PRO A 233 28.03 34.62 -21.54
CA PRO A 233 27.34 35.89 -21.71
C PRO A 233 27.18 36.65 -20.37
N GLU A 234 27.35 37.99 -20.40
CA GLU A 234 27.34 38.87 -19.21
C GLU A 234 26.03 38.82 -18.40
N ASP A 235 24.98 38.18 -18.93
CA ASP A 235 23.66 38.00 -18.35
C ASP A 235 23.45 36.66 -17.61
N SER A 236 24.50 35.83 -17.44
CA SER A 236 24.42 34.62 -16.59
C SER A 236 24.86 34.91 -15.15
N GLU A 237 23.99 34.62 -14.17
CA GLU A 237 24.24 34.83 -12.73
C GLU A 237 25.27 33.87 -12.08
N LEU A 238 26.03 33.09 -12.86
CA LEU A 238 27.02 32.13 -12.33
C LEU A 238 28.46 32.54 -12.70
N GLY A 239 29.23 32.95 -11.68
CA GLY A 239 30.60 33.49 -11.79
C GLY A 239 31.73 32.48 -12.02
N SER A 240 31.45 31.30 -12.60
CA SER A 240 32.44 30.28 -12.96
C SER A 240 31.87 29.34 -14.03
N PRO A 241 32.69 28.61 -14.83
CA PRO A 241 32.16 27.67 -15.81
C PRO A 241 31.50 26.49 -15.08
N VAL A 242 30.19 26.58 -14.92
CA VAL A 242 29.31 25.54 -14.40
C VAL A 242 28.92 24.64 -15.56
N ASP A 243 29.00 23.32 -15.36
CA ASP A 243 28.42 22.34 -16.29
C ASP A 243 26.90 22.52 -16.27
N VAL A 244 26.36 23.22 -17.27
CA VAL A 244 24.94 23.58 -17.37
C VAL A 244 24.04 22.36 -17.67
N GLY A 245 24.58 21.14 -17.66
CA GLY A 245 23.91 19.97 -18.22
C GLY A 245 23.62 20.18 -19.72
N THR A 246 23.09 19.17 -20.41
CA THR A 246 22.49 19.46 -21.70
C THR A 246 21.05 19.93 -21.50
N PRO A 247 20.54 20.96 -22.23
CA PRO A 247 19.15 21.43 -22.11
C PRO A 247 18.06 20.37 -22.33
N SER A 248 18.44 19.16 -22.73
CA SER A 248 17.56 18.01 -22.98
C SER A 248 17.30 17.12 -21.76
N GLU A 249 17.91 17.42 -20.60
CA GLU A 249 17.95 16.51 -19.43
C GLU A 249 16.81 16.72 -18.42
N GLY A 250 16.08 17.84 -18.48
CA GLY A 250 15.12 18.23 -17.45
C GLY A 250 15.82 18.61 -16.13
N GLY A 251 15.31 19.62 -15.44
CA GLY A 251 15.85 20.05 -14.16
C GLY A 251 15.38 19.18 -12.99
N LEU A 252 16.03 19.31 -11.84
CA LEU A 252 15.52 18.74 -10.59
C LEU A 252 14.08 19.25 -10.30
N ASP A 253 13.80 20.51 -10.62
CA ASP A 253 12.48 21.13 -10.48
C ASP A 253 11.41 20.40 -11.30
N ASP A 254 11.73 19.89 -12.50
CA ASP A 254 10.80 19.13 -13.31
C ASP A 254 10.42 17.81 -12.63
N LEU A 255 11.39 17.14 -11.99
CA LEU A 255 11.15 15.91 -11.24
C LEU A 255 10.31 16.15 -9.99
N VAL A 256 10.61 17.23 -9.26
CA VAL A 256 9.84 17.65 -8.08
C VAL A 256 8.41 18.01 -8.48
N LEU A 257 8.22 18.77 -9.56
CA LEU A 257 6.91 19.13 -10.08
C LEU A 257 6.13 17.89 -10.53
N ALA A 258 6.79 16.94 -11.20
CA ALA A 258 6.17 15.67 -11.62
C ALA A 258 5.68 14.85 -10.41
N SER A 259 6.53 14.66 -9.40
CA SER A 259 6.16 13.97 -8.15
C SER A 259 5.00 14.65 -7.44
N ARG A 260 5.06 15.98 -7.28
CA ARG A 260 3.97 16.78 -6.66
C ARG A 260 2.66 16.65 -7.41
N THR A 261 2.71 16.76 -8.73
CA THR A 261 1.53 16.65 -9.60
C THR A 261 0.92 15.26 -9.48
N ALA A 262 1.76 14.21 -9.47
CA ALA A 262 1.31 12.84 -9.33
C ALA A 262 0.68 12.57 -7.95
N ARG A 263 1.28 13.07 -6.86
CA ARG A 263 0.70 13.00 -5.52
C ARG A 263 -0.64 13.75 -5.47
N ALA A 264 -0.70 14.99 -5.97
CA ALA A 264 -1.93 15.77 -6.01
C ALA A 264 -3.05 15.08 -6.82
N ALA A 265 -2.71 14.44 -7.94
CA ALA A 265 -3.66 13.65 -8.72
C ALA A 265 -4.19 12.44 -7.94
N ALA A 266 -3.33 11.70 -7.24
CA ALA A 266 -3.74 10.58 -6.40
C ALA A 266 -4.62 11.02 -5.21
N ASP A 267 -4.32 12.17 -4.61
CA ASP A 267 -5.15 12.82 -3.58
C ASP A 267 -6.54 13.18 -4.14
N ALA A 268 -6.57 13.79 -5.31
CA ALA A 268 -7.81 14.20 -5.98
C ALA A 268 -8.67 12.99 -6.39
N GLU A 269 -8.05 11.91 -6.89
CA GLU A 269 -8.74 10.67 -7.21
C GLU A 269 -9.35 10.03 -5.96
N HIS A 270 -8.57 9.91 -4.89
CA HIS A 270 -9.06 9.40 -3.61
C HIS A 270 -10.21 10.26 -3.06
N GLN A 271 -10.09 11.59 -3.12
CA GLN A 271 -11.14 12.51 -2.68
C GLN A 271 -12.41 12.43 -3.56
N THR A 272 -12.23 12.21 -4.86
CA THR A 272 -13.34 11.96 -5.81
C THR A 272 -14.04 10.66 -5.44
N ALA A 273 -13.31 9.59 -5.13
CA ALA A 273 -13.89 8.33 -4.66
C ALA A 273 -14.65 8.50 -3.33
N VAL A 274 -14.11 9.26 -2.37
CA VAL A 274 -14.80 9.61 -1.11
C VAL A 274 -16.10 10.38 -1.38
N THR A 275 -16.07 11.33 -2.30
CA THR A 275 -17.23 12.15 -2.66
C THR A 275 -18.28 11.32 -3.42
N ALA A 276 -17.86 10.46 -4.34
CA ALA A 276 -18.74 9.52 -5.05
C ALA A 276 -19.41 8.54 -4.07
N LEU A 277 -18.67 8.02 -3.08
CA LEU A 277 -19.23 7.18 -2.02
C LEU A 277 -20.31 7.95 -1.22
N THR A 278 -20.01 9.20 -0.88
CA THR A 278 -20.96 10.07 -0.15
C THR A 278 -22.21 10.36 -1.00
N GLY A 279 -22.04 10.65 -2.29
CA GLY A 279 -23.15 10.83 -3.23
C GLY A 279 -24.01 9.57 -3.39
N SER A 280 -23.38 8.40 -3.40
CA SER A 280 -24.07 7.10 -3.47
C SER A 280 -24.94 6.86 -2.23
N ARG A 281 -24.46 7.23 -1.03
CA ARG A 281 -25.24 7.20 0.21
C ARG A 281 -26.46 8.11 0.15
N THR A 282 -26.27 9.36 -0.26
CA THR A 282 -27.38 10.33 -0.41
C THR A 282 -28.41 9.85 -1.46
N ARG A 283 -27.95 9.27 -2.57
CA ARG A 283 -28.84 8.73 -3.60
C ARG A 283 -29.63 7.53 -3.07
N LEU A 284 -29.00 6.66 -2.27
CA LEU A 284 -29.67 5.52 -1.66
C LEU A 284 -30.83 5.98 -0.77
N ASP A 285 -30.62 6.97 0.10
CA ASP A 285 -31.69 7.53 0.95
C ASP A 285 -32.86 8.07 0.12
N ALA A 286 -32.56 8.72 -1.02
CA ALA A 286 -33.58 9.23 -1.93
C ALA A 286 -34.34 8.10 -2.64
N VAL A 287 -33.63 7.05 -3.09
CA VAL A 287 -34.23 5.87 -3.73
C VAL A 287 -35.13 5.13 -2.74
N ASP A 288 -34.73 4.98 -1.48
CA ASP A 288 -35.54 4.37 -0.42
C ASP A 288 -36.86 5.11 -0.23
N LYS A 289 -36.83 6.45 -0.24
CA LYS A 289 -38.04 7.27 -0.22
C LYS A 289 -38.90 7.09 -1.47
N GLN A 290 -38.28 7.04 -2.66
CA GLN A 290 -38.97 6.84 -3.93
C GLN A 290 -39.68 5.47 -3.99
N ILE A 291 -39.05 4.41 -3.50
CA ILE A 291 -39.65 3.07 -3.40
C ILE A 291 -40.90 3.12 -2.51
N ALA A 292 -40.80 3.80 -1.35
CA ALA A 292 -41.94 3.95 -0.45
C ALA A 292 -43.11 4.69 -1.12
N ASP A 293 -42.84 5.81 -1.79
CA ASP A 293 -43.86 6.61 -2.49
C ASP A 293 -44.47 5.85 -3.69
N GLN A 294 -43.65 5.09 -4.42
CA GLN A 294 -44.10 4.29 -5.57
C GLN A 294 -45.06 3.17 -5.13
N ARG A 295 -44.75 2.49 -4.02
CA ARG A 295 -45.63 1.49 -3.41
C ARG A 295 -46.98 2.06 -3.01
N VAL A 296 -46.96 3.26 -2.40
CA VAL A 296 -48.20 3.99 -2.04
C VAL A 296 -49.07 4.22 -3.27
N THR A 297 -48.46 4.57 -4.40
CA THR A 297 -49.14 4.86 -5.66
C THR A 297 -49.74 3.61 -6.31
N ILE A 298 -48.98 2.52 -6.39
CA ILE A 298 -49.46 1.22 -6.93
C ILE A 298 -50.68 0.77 -6.15
N ASP A 299 -50.61 0.80 -4.84
CA ASP A 299 -51.71 0.33 -3.98
C ASP A 299 -52.94 1.23 -4.09
N ARG A 300 -52.79 2.55 -4.19
CA ARG A 300 -53.94 3.45 -4.42
C ARG A 300 -54.69 3.07 -5.69
N LYS A 301 -53.97 2.67 -6.75
CA LYS A 301 -54.59 2.16 -7.99
C LYS A 301 -55.26 0.80 -7.81
N LEU A 302 -54.62 -0.12 -7.08
CA LEU A 302 -55.22 -1.42 -6.77
C LEU A 302 -56.53 -1.26 -5.97
N ALA A 303 -56.55 -0.36 -4.99
CA ALA A 303 -57.76 -0.05 -4.23
C ALA A 303 -58.87 0.52 -5.13
N ALA A 304 -58.53 1.45 -6.02
CA ALA A 304 -59.50 2.07 -6.94
C ALA A 304 -60.04 1.10 -8.00
N ALA A 305 -59.29 0.04 -8.35
CA ALA A 305 -59.66 -0.96 -9.34
C ALA A 305 -60.50 -2.11 -8.79
N SER A 306 -60.66 -2.22 -7.47
CA SER A 306 -61.38 -3.31 -6.81
C SER A 306 -62.91 -3.12 -6.93
N GLU A 307 -63.51 -3.66 -8.01
CA GLU A 307 -64.95 -3.58 -8.34
C GLU A 307 -65.91 -4.10 -7.24
N ASP A 308 -65.44 -4.96 -6.32
CA ASP A 308 -66.25 -5.60 -5.27
C ASP A 308 -65.87 -5.16 -3.83
N GLY A 309 -64.94 -4.22 -3.66
CA GLY A 309 -64.37 -3.90 -2.33
C GLY A 309 -63.52 -5.03 -1.70
N LYS A 310 -63.22 -6.09 -2.46
CA LYS A 310 -62.40 -7.25 -2.04
C LYS A 310 -60.95 -6.92 -1.67
N VAL A 311 -60.43 -5.80 -2.18
CA VAL A 311 -59.12 -5.22 -1.82
C VAL A 311 -59.33 -3.79 -1.35
N SER A 312 -59.53 -3.59 -0.05
CA SER A 312 -59.71 -2.27 0.55
C SER A 312 -58.36 -1.57 0.80
N ASN A 313 -58.37 -0.23 0.96
CA ASN A 313 -57.19 0.52 1.42
C ASN A 313 -56.60 -0.09 2.70
N PHE A 314 -57.47 -0.57 3.59
CA PHE A 314 -57.09 -1.29 4.80
C PHE A 314 -56.32 -2.59 4.50
N GLN A 315 -56.77 -3.43 3.56
CA GLN A 315 -56.03 -4.66 3.21
C GLN A 315 -54.69 -4.37 2.54
N LEU A 316 -54.59 -3.31 1.74
CA LEU A 316 -53.33 -2.90 1.10
C LEU A 316 -52.35 -2.30 2.13
N GLU A 317 -52.85 -1.55 3.08
CA GLU A 317 -52.07 -1.03 4.20
C GLU A 317 -51.61 -2.16 5.14
N VAL A 318 -52.47 -3.15 5.42
CA VAL A 318 -52.11 -4.39 6.13
C VAL A 318 -51.08 -5.22 5.34
N ALA A 319 -51.15 -5.21 4.00
CA ALA A 319 -50.14 -5.88 3.15
C ALA A 319 -48.77 -5.18 3.20
N ARG A 320 -48.71 -3.87 3.52
CA ARG A 320 -47.46 -3.14 3.82
C ARG A 320 -47.00 -3.30 5.26
N GLY A 321 -47.96 -3.49 6.17
CA GLY A 321 -47.76 -3.52 7.60
C GLY A 321 -46.82 -4.66 8.00
N LYS A 322 -45.84 -4.34 8.83
CA LYS A 322 -45.11 -5.35 9.57
C LYS A 322 -46.00 -5.85 10.70
N PRO A 323 -45.81 -7.09 11.19
CA PRO A 323 -46.56 -7.61 12.34
C PRO A 323 -46.59 -6.69 13.57
N GLY A 324 -45.68 -5.71 13.69
CA GLY A 324 -45.64 -4.69 14.76
C GLY A 324 -46.19 -3.28 14.43
N ASP A 325 -46.59 -2.97 13.18
CA ASP A 325 -47.00 -1.61 12.78
C ASP A 325 -48.46 -1.24 13.16
N ILE A 326 -49.20 -2.15 13.80
CA ILE A 326 -50.67 -2.11 13.95
C ILE A 326 -51.12 -1.51 15.31
N VAL A 327 -50.37 -0.54 15.86
CA VAL A 327 -50.72 0.13 17.13
C VAL A 327 -50.77 1.65 17.00
N ARG A 328 -51.33 2.15 15.89
CA ARG A 328 -51.74 3.56 15.76
C ARG A 328 -53.24 3.68 16.05
N GLU A 329 -53.64 4.77 16.70
CA GLU A 329 -55.00 5.06 17.19
C GLU A 329 -56.11 4.95 16.12
N ASP A 330 -55.74 5.06 14.84
CA ASP A 330 -56.65 5.11 13.70
C ASP A 330 -57.22 3.71 13.31
N TYR A 331 -56.70 2.60 13.87
CA TYR A 331 -56.99 1.22 13.44
C TYR A 331 -57.74 0.36 14.47
N GLY A 332 -58.57 0.99 15.30
CA GLY A 332 -59.35 0.32 16.33
C GLY A 332 -60.64 -0.33 15.82
N GLU A 333 -60.58 -1.62 15.47
CA GLU A 333 -61.65 -2.59 15.77
C GLU A 333 -61.00 -3.95 16.12
N SER A 334 -60.85 -4.16 17.43
CA SER A 334 -60.65 -5.44 18.13
C SER A 334 -59.47 -6.32 17.65
N SER A 335 -58.26 -5.84 17.95
CA SER A 335 -57.12 -6.58 18.53
C SER A 335 -57.09 -8.11 18.34
N ARG A 336 -56.42 -8.54 17.27
CA ARG A 336 -56.23 -9.94 16.84
C ARG A 336 -54.88 -10.50 17.30
N SER A 337 -54.79 -11.83 17.48
CA SER A 337 -53.54 -12.51 17.88
C SER A 337 -52.41 -12.28 16.85
N LEU A 338 -51.16 -12.15 17.30
CA LEU A 338 -49.96 -11.97 16.44
C LEU A 338 -49.85 -13.04 15.33
N GLN A 339 -50.33 -14.27 15.57
CA GLN A 339 -50.35 -15.34 14.58
C GLN A 339 -51.47 -15.17 13.54
N VAL A 340 -52.64 -14.69 13.98
CA VAL A 340 -53.77 -14.34 13.11
C VAL A 340 -53.43 -13.10 12.28
N THR A 341 -52.74 -12.13 12.87
CA THR A 341 -52.24 -10.92 12.21
C THR A 341 -51.14 -11.25 11.19
N ALA A 342 -50.16 -12.09 11.53
CA ALA A 342 -49.17 -12.57 10.55
C ALA A 342 -49.81 -13.41 9.43
N SER A 343 -50.87 -14.18 9.74
CA SER A 343 -51.71 -14.86 8.75
C SER A 343 -52.42 -13.85 7.84
N LEU A 344 -52.99 -12.78 8.41
CA LEU A 344 -53.69 -11.72 7.67
C LEU A 344 -52.74 -10.88 6.82
N ILE A 345 -51.54 -10.54 7.30
CA ILE A 345 -50.50 -9.87 6.51
C ILE A 345 -50.08 -10.77 5.34
N ARG A 346 -49.85 -12.07 5.58
CA ARG A 346 -49.53 -13.04 4.50
C ARG A 346 -50.68 -13.21 3.52
N GLN A 347 -51.92 -13.30 4.00
CA GLN A 347 -53.10 -13.37 3.15
C GLN A 347 -53.32 -12.08 2.37
N ALA A 348 -53.15 -10.92 3.01
CA ALA A 348 -53.29 -9.60 2.37
C ALA A 348 -52.18 -9.37 1.34
N ALA A 349 -50.94 -9.76 1.61
CA ALA A 349 -49.84 -9.72 0.66
C ALA A 349 -50.09 -10.64 -0.53
N LYS A 350 -50.55 -11.87 -0.28
CA LYS A 350 -50.94 -12.80 -1.35
C LYS A 350 -52.10 -12.25 -2.18
N LEU A 351 -53.13 -11.74 -1.52
CA LEU A 351 -54.33 -11.21 -2.15
C LEU A 351 -54.03 -9.93 -2.95
N ARG A 352 -53.15 -9.06 -2.44
CA ARG A 352 -52.58 -7.93 -3.18
C ARG A 352 -51.83 -8.39 -4.42
N ASN A 353 -50.97 -9.39 -4.32
CA ASN A 353 -50.18 -9.90 -5.45
C ASN A 353 -51.07 -10.55 -6.51
N ASP A 354 -52.05 -11.36 -6.09
CA ASP A 354 -53.05 -11.97 -6.96
C ASP A 354 -53.89 -10.90 -7.67
N HIS A 355 -54.29 -9.85 -6.94
CA HIS A 355 -55.05 -8.73 -7.50
C HIS A 355 -54.22 -7.87 -8.46
N LEU A 356 -52.95 -7.61 -8.12
CA LEU A 356 -52.00 -6.93 -9.01
C LEU A 356 -51.83 -7.72 -10.31
N ALA A 357 -51.62 -9.04 -10.23
CA ALA A 357 -51.49 -9.90 -11.40
C ALA A 357 -52.77 -9.92 -12.26
N ALA A 358 -53.94 -9.93 -11.63
CA ALA A 358 -55.22 -9.86 -12.32
C ALA A 358 -55.42 -8.49 -13.02
N GLN A 359 -55.09 -7.40 -12.34
CA GLN A 359 -55.24 -6.05 -12.87
C GLN A 359 -54.26 -5.75 -14.01
N LEU A 360 -53.02 -6.23 -13.92
CA LEU A 360 -52.05 -6.17 -15.01
C LEU A 360 -52.58 -6.85 -16.28
N LYS A 361 -53.19 -8.03 -16.15
CA LYS A 361 -53.83 -8.73 -17.30
C LYS A 361 -55.05 -7.96 -17.84
N LYS A 362 -55.81 -7.28 -16.99
CA LYS A 362 -56.98 -6.48 -17.38
C LYS A 362 -56.57 -5.22 -18.15
N GLU A 363 -55.55 -4.50 -17.68
CA GLU A 363 -54.99 -3.34 -18.39
C GLU A 363 -54.35 -3.72 -19.73
N GLU A 364 -53.60 -4.82 -19.76
CA GLU A 364 -52.99 -5.34 -20.99
C GLU A 364 -54.05 -5.64 -22.06
N LYS A 365 -55.16 -6.30 -21.69
CA LYS A 365 -56.29 -6.53 -22.59
C LYS A 365 -57.00 -5.25 -23.03
N ALA A 366 -56.96 -4.20 -22.20
CA ALA A 366 -57.54 -2.89 -22.49
C ALA A 366 -56.59 -1.95 -23.23
N GLY A 367 -55.38 -2.40 -23.60
CA GLY A 367 -54.36 -1.59 -24.27
C GLY A 367 -53.75 -0.48 -23.40
N LYS A 368 -53.86 -0.57 -22.06
CA LYS A 368 -53.27 0.38 -21.11
C LYS A 368 -51.98 -0.20 -20.53
N SER A 369 -50.98 0.66 -20.26
CA SER A 369 -49.69 0.26 -19.68
C SER A 369 -49.41 0.86 -18.31
N GLU A 370 -50.28 1.70 -17.77
CA GLU A 370 -49.96 2.57 -16.63
C GLU A 370 -49.53 1.78 -15.36
N LEU A 371 -50.25 0.71 -14.99
CA LEU A 371 -49.86 -0.11 -13.83
C LEU A 371 -48.59 -0.93 -14.12
N LYS A 372 -48.41 -1.39 -15.35
CA LYS A 372 -47.20 -2.08 -15.80
C LYS A 372 -45.98 -1.16 -15.71
N ASP A 373 -46.15 0.11 -16.08
CA ASP A 373 -45.09 1.13 -16.02
C ASP A 373 -44.73 1.46 -14.57
N LEU A 374 -45.72 1.53 -13.66
CA LEU A 374 -45.48 1.73 -12.23
C LEU A 374 -44.73 0.56 -11.57
N VAL A 375 -45.12 -0.69 -11.87
CA VAL A 375 -44.44 -1.89 -11.36
C VAL A 375 -43.02 -1.98 -11.90
N LYS A 376 -42.83 -1.63 -13.19
CA LYS A 376 -41.50 -1.57 -13.79
C LYS A 376 -40.63 -0.51 -13.10
N ALA A 377 -41.15 0.69 -12.87
CA ALA A 377 -40.43 1.74 -12.16
C ALA A 377 -40.08 1.36 -10.71
N GLU A 378 -40.96 0.62 -10.02
CA GLU A 378 -40.62 0.05 -8.70
C GLU A 378 -39.45 -0.95 -8.80
N ALA A 379 -39.49 -1.86 -9.78
CA ALA A 379 -38.41 -2.82 -10.00
C ALA A 379 -37.07 -2.14 -10.37
N ASP A 380 -37.12 -1.08 -11.18
CA ASP A 380 -35.94 -0.29 -11.56
C ASP A 380 -35.34 0.43 -10.34
N LEU A 381 -36.18 0.99 -9.45
CA LEU A 381 -35.73 1.58 -8.18
C LEU A 381 -35.10 0.54 -7.26
N PHE A 382 -35.65 -0.67 -7.17
CA PHE A 382 -35.03 -1.77 -6.41
C PHE A 382 -33.68 -2.18 -7.00
N ALA A 383 -33.56 -2.26 -8.33
CA ALA A 383 -32.30 -2.55 -8.98
C ALA A 383 -31.24 -1.45 -8.71
N GLU A 384 -31.65 -0.19 -8.72
CA GLU A 384 -30.80 0.95 -8.36
C GLU A 384 -30.37 0.90 -6.89
N GLN A 385 -31.31 0.64 -5.97
CA GLN A 385 -31.03 0.47 -4.54
C GLN A 385 -29.96 -0.60 -4.32
N GLN A 386 -30.11 -1.76 -4.96
CA GLN A 386 -29.16 -2.87 -4.85
C GLN A 386 -27.78 -2.50 -5.42
N ARG A 387 -27.74 -1.78 -6.54
CA ARG A 387 -26.48 -1.28 -7.12
C ARG A 387 -25.77 -0.32 -6.15
N LEU A 388 -26.48 0.67 -5.61
CA LEU A 388 -25.93 1.65 -4.66
C LEU A 388 -25.44 0.99 -3.38
N ARG A 389 -26.18 0.02 -2.83
CA ARG A 389 -25.72 -0.75 -1.67
C ARG A 389 -24.43 -1.51 -1.97
N LYS A 390 -24.28 -2.09 -3.17
CA LYS A 390 -23.04 -2.75 -3.61
C LYS A 390 -21.88 -1.77 -3.73
N GLU A 391 -22.10 -0.60 -4.34
CA GLU A 391 -21.09 0.46 -4.47
C GLU A 391 -20.64 0.97 -3.10
N ILE A 392 -21.58 1.26 -2.20
CA ILE A 392 -21.24 1.77 -0.86
C ILE A 392 -20.43 0.76 -0.07
N ALA A 393 -20.76 -0.51 -0.25
CA ALA A 393 -20.13 -1.57 0.49
C ALA A 393 -18.78 -2.02 -0.11
N ALA A 394 -18.48 -1.69 -1.37
CA ALA A 394 -17.14 -1.80 -1.93
C ALA A 394 -16.15 -0.83 -1.25
N GLY A 395 -16.64 0.28 -0.70
CA GLY A 395 -15.83 1.26 0.03
C GLY A 395 -14.94 2.11 -0.87
N VAL A 396 -14.03 2.87 -0.27
CA VAL A 396 -13.05 3.70 -0.98
C VAL A 396 -11.73 2.93 -1.07
N PRO A 397 -11.13 2.79 -2.27
CA PRO A 397 -9.81 2.18 -2.39
C PRO A 397 -8.76 2.99 -1.60
N PRO A 398 -7.71 2.34 -1.07
CA PRO A 398 -6.64 3.06 -0.40
C PRO A 398 -6.04 4.10 -1.35
N LYS A 399 -5.58 5.22 -0.78
CA LYS A 399 -4.92 6.28 -1.52
C LYS A 399 -3.73 5.70 -2.30
N GLY A 400 -3.78 5.80 -3.63
CA GLY A 400 -2.67 5.40 -4.49
C GLY A 400 -1.42 6.21 -4.17
N ARG A 401 -0.25 5.60 -4.32
CA ARG A 401 1.04 6.29 -4.23
C ARG A 401 1.65 6.35 -5.62
N PRO A 402 2.12 7.53 -6.06
CA PRO A 402 2.79 7.62 -7.35
C PRO A 402 4.15 6.89 -7.29
N PRO A 403 4.53 6.17 -8.35
CA PRO A 403 5.84 5.53 -8.42
C PRO A 403 6.94 6.58 -8.51
N SER A 404 8.08 6.29 -7.88
CA SER A 404 9.32 7.06 -8.05
C SER A 404 9.91 6.83 -9.45
N ARG A 405 10.88 7.67 -9.82
CA ARG A 405 11.66 7.49 -11.05
C ARG A 405 12.42 6.15 -11.10
N PHE A 406 12.66 5.53 -9.95
CA PHE A 406 13.41 4.28 -9.83
C PHE A 406 12.51 3.04 -9.72
N HIS A 407 11.18 3.16 -9.81
CA HIS A 407 10.26 2.04 -9.56
C HIS A 407 10.58 0.79 -10.40
N GLU A 408 10.67 0.96 -11.72
CA GLU A 408 10.97 -0.14 -12.65
C GLU A 408 12.38 -0.69 -12.46
N TYR A 409 13.34 0.19 -12.18
CA TYR A 409 14.72 -0.19 -11.88
C TYR A 409 14.80 -1.06 -10.62
N LEU A 410 14.11 -0.68 -9.54
CA LEU A 410 14.07 -1.46 -8.30
C LEU A 410 13.40 -2.82 -8.51
N GLN A 411 12.35 -2.91 -9.33
CA GLN A 411 11.73 -4.18 -9.69
C GLN A 411 12.72 -5.11 -10.40
N GLN A 412 13.44 -4.58 -11.40
CA GLN A 412 14.45 -5.35 -12.14
C GLN A 412 15.62 -5.79 -11.25
N PHE A 413 16.11 -4.90 -10.39
CA PHE A 413 17.20 -5.20 -9.47
C PHE A 413 16.77 -6.23 -8.43
N LYS A 414 15.57 -6.08 -7.85
CA LYS A 414 15.00 -7.06 -6.93
C LYS A 414 14.90 -8.44 -7.57
N ALA A 415 14.33 -8.53 -8.77
CA ALA A 415 14.20 -9.79 -9.48
C ALA A 415 15.57 -10.46 -9.69
N MET A 416 16.58 -9.69 -10.08
CA MET A 416 17.96 -10.17 -10.22
C MET A 416 18.52 -10.67 -8.88
N CYS A 417 18.35 -9.92 -7.78
CA CYS A 417 18.80 -10.38 -6.46
C CYS A 417 18.08 -11.65 -5.99
N ASP A 418 16.77 -11.74 -6.22
CA ASP A 418 15.94 -12.91 -5.87
C ASP A 418 16.42 -14.17 -6.62
N GLU A 419 16.85 -14.06 -7.89
CA GLU A 419 17.43 -15.18 -8.68
C GLU A 419 18.69 -15.78 -8.01
N TYR A 420 19.48 -14.95 -7.32
CA TYR A 420 20.68 -15.37 -6.60
C TYR A 420 20.42 -15.65 -5.11
N GLY A 421 19.19 -15.47 -4.62
CA GLY A 421 18.84 -15.62 -3.20
C GLY A 421 19.48 -14.56 -2.31
N ALA A 422 19.71 -13.35 -2.84
CA ALA A 422 20.28 -12.22 -2.13
C ALA A 422 19.20 -11.19 -1.73
N GLU A 423 19.33 -10.61 -0.55
CA GLU A 423 18.53 -9.45 -0.13
C GLU A 423 19.08 -8.17 -0.78
N LEU A 424 18.20 -7.42 -1.45
CA LEU A 424 18.50 -6.06 -1.93
C LEU A 424 18.15 -5.03 -0.86
N VAL A 425 19.11 -4.18 -0.54
CA VAL A 425 18.99 -3.04 0.38
C VAL A 425 19.20 -1.75 -0.42
N VAL A 426 18.24 -0.83 -0.34
CA VAL A 426 18.25 0.43 -1.08
C VAL A 426 18.67 1.58 -0.16
N VAL A 427 19.61 2.41 -0.59
CA VAL A 427 19.99 3.63 0.14
C VAL A 427 19.64 4.84 -0.72
N ALA A 428 18.86 5.76 -0.15
CA ALA A 428 18.65 7.09 -0.72
C ALA A 428 19.73 8.03 -0.17
N LEU A 429 20.65 8.48 -1.03
CA LEU A 429 21.71 9.43 -0.67
C LEU A 429 21.31 10.85 -1.15
N PRO A 430 21.06 11.79 -0.22
CA PRO A 430 20.74 13.18 -0.57
C PRO A 430 21.95 13.95 -1.10
N ILE A 431 21.65 15.05 -1.77
CA ILE A 431 22.57 16.14 -2.07
C ILE A 431 22.90 16.88 -0.77
N ASP A 432 24.13 17.36 -0.60
CA ASP A 432 24.57 18.09 0.59
C ASP A 432 23.68 19.28 0.96
N VAL A 433 23.23 20.07 -0.02
CA VAL A 433 22.29 21.20 0.18
C VAL A 433 20.86 20.76 0.52
N GLN A 434 20.48 19.50 0.26
CA GLN A 434 19.24 18.90 0.79
C GLN A 434 19.40 18.51 2.27
N VAL A 435 20.62 18.17 2.69
CA VAL A 435 20.94 17.84 4.09
C VAL A 435 20.93 19.10 4.95
N ASP A 436 21.63 20.15 4.50
CA ASP A 436 21.74 21.44 5.19
C ASP A 436 21.88 22.57 4.16
N SER A 437 20.95 23.54 4.18
CA SER A 437 21.00 24.68 3.26
C SER A 437 22.21 25.59 3.49
N GLY A 438 22.86 25.50 4.66
CA GLY A 438 24.13 26.17 4.93
C GLY A 438 25.27 25.72 4.01
N GLU A 439 25.19 24.53 3.40
CA GLU A 439 26.21 24.03 2.46
C GLU A 439 26.34 24.91 1.21
N TRP A 440 25.30 25.67 0.83
CA TRP A 440 25.39 26.63 -0.28
C TRP A 440 26.53 27.66 -0.11
N ALA A 441 26.90 27.97 1.13
CA ALA A 441 27.98 28.91 1.43
C ALA A 441 29.34 28.48 0.85
N LYS A 442 29.56 27.17 0.63
CA LYS A 442 30.80 26.66 0.03
C LYS A 442 30.80 26.70 -1.50
N TYR A 443 29.73 27.14 -2.15
CA TYR A 443 29.63 27.23 -3.61
C TYR A 443 29.62 28.67 -4.14
N ASP A 444 29.80 29.66 -3.26
CA ASP A 444 29.73 31.09 -3.60
C ASP A 444 28.42 31.50 -4.30
N VAL A 445 27.31 30.79 -4.02
CA VAL A 445 25.98 31.06 -4.58
C VAL A 445 25.24 32.05 -3.67
N SER A 446 24.94 33.25 -4.18
CA SER A 446 24.29 34.32 -3.39
C SER A 446 22.76 34.25 -3.36
N ASP A 447 22.13 33.60 -4.35
CA ASP A 447 20.67 33.37 -4.42
C ASP A 447 20.39 31.86 -4.46
N ALA A 448 20.66 31.19 -3.34
CA ALA A 448 20.58 29.75 -3.25
C ALA A 448 19.11 29.25 -3.21
N PRO A 449 18.73 28.29 -4.07
CA PRO A 449 17.38 27.75 -4.06
C PRO A 449 17.11 26.90 -2.81
N ASP A 450 15.86 26.92 -2.35
CA ASP A 450 15.40 26.03 -1.28
C ASP A 450 15.17 24.62 -1.82
N MET A 451 15.95 23.68 -1.31
CA MET A 451 15.94 22.29 -1.73
C MET A 451 15.00 21.41 -0.91
N GLN A 452 14.31 21.93 0.13
CA GLN A 452 13.42 21.13 0.99
C GLN A 452 12.37 20.35 0.19
N ASP A 453 11.81 20.98 -0.82
CA ASP A 453 10.77 20.40 -1.66
C ASP A 453 11.26 19.18 -2.46
N SER A 454 12.56 19.09 -2.73
CA SER A 454 13.16 17.99 -3.48
C SER A 454 13.36 16.70 -2.67
N LEU A 455 13.27 16.77 -1.33
CA LEU A 455 13.27 15.60 -0.45
C LEU A 455 12.11 14.64 -0.76
N ILE A 456 11.05 15.15 -1.41
CA ILE A 456 9.92 14.35 -1.88
C ILE A 456 10.36 13.17 -2.78
N LEU A 457 11.46 13.34 -3.52
CA LEU A 457 11.97 12.33 -4.43
C LEU A 457 12.64 11.17 -3.66
N LEU A 458 13.28 11.46 -2.52
CA LEU A 458 13.84 10.45 -1.63
C LEU A 458 12.72 9.69 -0.91
N ASP A 459 11.68 10.41 -0.46
CA ASP A 459 10.48 9.80 0.14
C ASP A 459 9.81 8.81 -0.84
N ASP A 460 9.65 9.21 -2.10
CA ASP A 460 9.05 8.35 -3.13
C ASP A 460 9.89 7.09 -3.36
N LEU A 461 11.23 7.21 -3.41
CA LEU A 461 12.14 6.07 -3.56
C LEU A 461 12.03 5.08 -2.38
N VAL A 462 12.05 5.59 -1.15
CA VAL A 462 11.93 4.75 0.06
C VAL A 462 10.56 4.09 0.13
N ALA A 463 9.51 4.79 -0.26
CA ALA A 463 8.16 4.25 -0.32
C ALA A 463 8.01 3.13 -1.36
N ASP A 464 8.61 3.30 -2.55
CA ASP A 464 8.65 2.26 -3.59
C ASP A 464 9.40 1.01 -3.12
N ALA A 465 10.59 1.20 -2.53
CA ALA A 465 11.35 0.09 -1.97
C ALA A 465 10.53 -0.66 -0.92
N ALA A 466 9.85 0.06 -0.03
CA ALA A 466 8.96 -0.56 0.95
C ALA A 466 7.79 -1.32 0.30
N ALA A 467 7.17 -0.78 -0.74
CA ALA A 467 6.08 -1.44 -1.48
C ALA A 467 6.54 -2.73 -2.18
N LEU A 468 7.80 -2.79 -2.61
CA LEU A 468 8.44 -3.99 -3.17
C LEU A 468 8.95 -4.97 -2.10
N GLY A 469 8.72 -4.69 -0.82
CA GLY A 469 9.23 -5.50 0.28
C GLY A 469 10.75 -5.45 0.42
N LEU A 470 11.39 -4.35 0.03
CA LEU A 470 12.82 -4.13 0.14
C LEU A 470 13.17 -3.34 1.40
N ARG A 471 14.37 -3.60 1.94
CA ARG A 471 14.92 -2.79 3.02
C ARG A 471 15.45 -1.49 2.44
N ALA A 472 14.92 -0.35 2.88
CA ALA A 472 15.42 0.96 2.48
C ALA A 472 15.92 1.79 3.66
N VAL A 473 16.88 2.69 3.41
CA VAL A 473 17.33 3.73 4.33
C VAL A 473 17.51 5.07 3.61
N ASP A 474 16.94 6.12 4.17
CA ASP A 474 17.29 7.50 3.86
C ASP A 474 18.32 7.98 4.88
N VAL A 475 19.52 8.35 4.40
CA VAL A 475 20.63 8.78 5.25
C VAL A 475 20.63 10.28 5.55
N THR A 476 19.63 11.04 5.09
CA THR A 476 19.53 12.50 5.27
C THR A 476 19.63 12.91 6.74
N ALA A 477 18.88 12.27 7.63
CA ALA A 477 18.92 12.60 9.06
C ALA A 477 20.28 12.30 9.71
N ALA A 478 20.94 11.22 9.27
CA ALA A 478 22.26 10.83 9.78
C ALA A 478 23.35 11.82 9.33
N LEU A 479 23.33 12.21 8.05
CA LEU A 479 24.25 13.21 7.51
C LEU A 479 23.99 14.59 8.11
N ARG A 480 22.74 14.97 8.35
CA ARG A 480 22.38 16.22 9.04
C ARG A 480 22.92 16.25 10.46
N SER A 481 22.84 15.13 11.18
CA SER A 481 23.41 15.00 12.53
C SER A 481 24.94 15.08 12.54
N ALA A 482 25.58 14.81 11.40
CA ALA A 482 27.01 14.96 11.20
C ALA A 482 27.44 16.38 10.82
N GLN A 483 26.53 17.34 10.67
CA GLN A 483 26.89 18.73 10.38
C GLN A 483 27.37 19.51 11.63
N PRO A 484 28.23 20.54 11.45
CA PRO A 484 28.94 20.88 10.22
C PRO A 484 30.06 19.88 9.88
N GLY A 485 30.48 19.84 8.62
CA GLY A 485 31.60 19.04 8.13
C GLY A 485 31.23 17.61 7.73
N ALA A 486 29.97 17.35 7.37
CA ALA A 486 29.58 16.08 6.77
C ALA A 486 30.11 15.92 5.33
N PHE A 487 30.31 17.03 4.61
CA PHE A 487 30.77 17.08 3.23
C PHE A 487 32.06 17.89 3.07
N LEU A 488 32.78 17.62 1.98
CA LEU A 488 34.03 18.30 1.63
C LEU A 488 33.76 19.76 1.27
N ASP A 489 34.79 20.60 1.42
CA ASP A 489 34.73 22.01 1.05
C ASP A 489 34.75 22.16 -0.47
N HIS A 490 33.90 23.05 -1.00
CA HIS A 490 33.67 23.24 -2.44
C HIS A 490 33.30 21.94 -3.22
N ASP A 491 32.81 20.89 -2.55
CA ASP A 491 32.54 19.59 -3.18
C ASP A 491 31.42 18.81 -2.48
N ILE A 492 30.65 18.05 -3.25
CA ILE A 492 29.47 17.28 -2.79
C ILE A 492 29.81 15.96 -2.08
N HIS A 493 31.07 15.50 -2.12
CA HIS A 493 31.46 14.22 -1.53
C HIS A 493 31.56 14.32 -0.02
N MET A 494 31.22 13.21 0.64
CA MET A 494 31.25 13.12 2.10
C MET A 494 32.69 13.19 2.64
N THR A 495 32.87 13.85 3.78
CA THR A 495 34.10 13.72 4.57
C THR A 495 34.13 12.36 5.29
N ALA A 496 35.25 12.05 5.96
CA ALA A 496 35.32 10.88 6.85
C ALA A 496 34.23 10.90 7.94
N LYS A 497 33.78 12.10 8.36
CA LYS A 497 32.69 12.26 9.33
C LYS A 497 31.34 11.89 8.70
N GLY A 498 31.07 12.33 7.47
CA GLY A 498 29.87 11.96 6.72
C GLY A 498 29.82 10.46 6.44
N HIS A 499 30.91 9.87 5.99
CA HIS A 499 31.04 8.42 5.77
C HIS A 499 30.78 7.60 7.04
N ALA A 500 31.28 8.03 8.20
CA ALA A 500 31.02 7.34 9.47
C ALA A 500 29.53 7.41 9.89
N ALA A 501 28.88 8.56 9.69
CA ALA A 501 27.45 8.72 9.97
C ALA A 501 26.58 7.86 9.03
N PHE A 502 26.91 7.84 7.74
CA PHE A 502 26.29 6.95 6.76
C PHE A 502 26.41 5.48 7.19
N ALA A 503 27.63 5.04 7.49
CA ALA A 503 27.90 3.64 7.88
C ALA A 503 27.10 3.22 9.11
N THR A 504 26.95 4.12 10.10
CA THR A 504 26.16 3.89 11.30
C THR A 504 24.68 3.70 10.97
N ALA A 505 24.10 4.62 10.17
CA ALA A 505 22.70 4.53 9.76
C ALA A 505 22.40 3.25 8.98
N LEU A 506 23.29 2.87 8.05
CA LEU A 506 23.16 1.63 7.30
C LEU A 506 23.32 0.40 8.20
N ALA A 507 24.30 0.38 9.11
CA ALA A 507 24.50 -0.73 10.04
C ALA A 507 23.26 -0.97 10.93
N ASP A 508 22.65 0.10 11.43
CA ASP A 508 21.45 0.01 12.25
C ASP A 508 20.23 -0.44 11.44
N ARG A 509 20.13 0.00 10.18
CA ARG A 509 19.10 -0.52 9.28
C ARG A 509 19.29 -1.99 8.98
N LEU A 510 20.52 -2.46 8.77
CA LEU A 510 20.84 -3.87 8.53
C LEU A 510 20.55 -4.79 9.74
N LYS A 511 20.53 -4.26 10.96
CA LYS A 511 20.11 -5.01 12.17
C LYS A 511 18.60 -5.09 12.33
N THR A 512 17.87 -4.09 11.85
CA THR A 512 16.41 -4.04 11.96
C THR A 512 15.78 -5.08 11.02
N PRO A 513 14.92 -6.00 11.49
CA PRO A 513 14.24 -6.94 10.62
C PRO A 513 13.52 -6.24 9.45
N LEU A 514 13.54 -6.87 8.27
CA LEU A 514 12.75 -6.41 7.14
C LEU A 514 11.27 -6.45 7.55
N ALA A 515 10.63 -5.29 7.56
CA ALA A 515 9.19 -5.21 7.69
C ALA A 515 8.61 -5.67 6.36
N VAL A 516 8.16 -6.93 6.28
CA VAL A 516 7.39 -7.39 5.14
C VAL A 516 6.11 -6.56 5.11
N PRO A 517 5.67 -6.00 3.98
CA PRO A 517 4.39 -5.30 3.92
C PRO A 517 3.25 -6.26 4.25
N LEU A 518 2.37 -5.87 5.18
CA LEU A 518 1.19 -6.64 5.52
C LEU A 518 0.24 -6.74 4.32
N GLU A 519 -0.07 -7.96 3.88
CA GLU A 519 -1.09 -8.20 2.87
C GLU A 519 -2.49 -7.92 3.44
N ARG A 520 -3.00 -6.73 3.16
CA ARG A 520 -4.33 -6.32 3.64
C ARG A 520 -5.44 -6.88 2.76
N PRO A 521 -6.55 -7.34 3.35
CA PRO A 521 -7.76 -7.65 2.60
C PRO A 521 -8.20 -6.48 1.73
N GLN A 522 -8.66 -6.79 0.52
CA GLN A 522 -9.27 -5.80 -0.37
C GLN A 522 -10.58 -5.28 0.26
N PRO A 523 -10.91 -3.99 0.05
CA PRO A 523 -12.20 -3.43 0.46
C PRO A 523 -13.40 -4.21 -0.13
N GLY A 524 -14.50 -4.31 0.61
CA GLY A 524 -15.73 -4.96 0.16
C GLY A 524 -15.83 -6.46 0.46
N LEU A 525 -16.59 -7.18 -0.36
CA LEU A 525 -16.87 -8.61 -0.19
C LEU A 525 -16.21 -9.45 -1.29
N PRO A 526 -15.71 -10.66 -0.95
CA PRO A 526 -15.22 -11.59 -1.95
C PRO A 526 -16.35 -12.10 -2.86
N PRO A 527 -16.01 -12.60 -4.07
CA PRO A 527 -17.00 -13.13 -5.01
C PRO A 527 -17.92 -14.18 -4.39
N GLY A 528 -19.22 -14.08 -4.69
CA GLY A 528 -20.23 -15.03 -4.20
C GLY A 528 -20.72 -14.79 -2.77
N ARG A 529 -20.22 -13.77 -2.07
CA ARG A 529 -20.73 -13.33 -0.76
C ARG A 529 -21.61 -12.10 -0.88
N SER A 530 -22.48 -11.91 0.10
CA SER A 530 -23.40 -10.79 0.20
C SER A 530 -23.53 -10.29 1.64
N PHE A 531 -23.90 -9.01 1.80
CA PHE A 531 -24.21 -8.47 3.12
C PHE A 531 -25.51 -9.04 3.64
N VAL A 532 -25.67 -9.04 4.96
CA VAL A 532 -26.93 -9.42 5.62
C VAL A 532 -28.14 -8.72 4.98
N PRO A 533 -29.24 -9.45 4.73
CA PRO A 533 -30.47 -8.84 4.25
C PRO A 533 -31.01 -7.83 5.27
N THR A 534 -31.52 -6.71 4.75
CA THR A 534 -32.20 -5.67 5.52
C THR A 534 -33.49 -6.20 6.13
N ALA A 535 -34.02 -5.47 7.10
CA ALA A 535 -35.33 -5.76 7.68
C ALA A 535 -36.46 -5.84 6.64
N ALA A 536 -36.39 -5.04 5.57
CA ALA A 536 -37.39 -5.02 4.51
C ALA A 536 -37.28 -6.27 3.61
N GLU A 537 -36.06 -6.68 3.26
CA GLU A 537 -35.81 -7.92 2.52
C GLU A 537 -36.30 -9.14 3.30
N TRP A 538 -35.97 -9.25 4.59
CA TRP A 538 -36.49 -10.32 5.44
C TRP A 538 -38.00 -10.36 5.54
N THR A 539 -38.68 -9.20 5.55
CA THR A 539 -40.15 -9.16 5.60
C THR A 539 -40.77 -9.74 4.32
N SER A 540 -40.06 -9.59 3.19
CA SER A 540 -40.50 -10.03 1.86
C SER A 540 -40.10 -11.48 1.58
N ALA A 541 -39.09 -12.00 2.27
CA ALA A 541 -38.56 -13.34 2.07
C ALA A 541 -39.58 -14.44 2.47
N PRO A 542 -39.84 -15.42 1.59
CA PRO A 542 -40.77 -16.50 1.90
C PRO A 542 -40.25 -17.38 3.04
N GLU A 543 -41.17 -17.89 3.87
CA GLU A 543 -40.84 -18.86 4.91
C GLU A 543 -40.50 -20.21 4.27
N VAL A 544 -39.37 -20.79 4.68
CA VAL A 544 -38.93 -22.11 4.23
C VAL A 544 -39.43 -23.19 5.18
N LYS A 545 -39.72 -24.37 4.65
CA LYS A 545 -40.25 -25.47 5.44
C LYS A 545 -39.14 -26.11 6.30
N VAL A 546 -39.26 -25.98 7.61
CA VAL A 546 -38.41 -26.67 8.60
C VAL A 546 -39.29 -27.54 9.49
N VAL A 547 -38.95 -28.82 9.62
CA VAL A 547 -39.69 -29.77 10.44
C VAL A 547 -39.63 -29.35 11.91
N GLY A 548 -40.80 -29.23 12.56
CA GLY A 548 -40.90 -28.81 13.97
C GLY A 548 -40.89 -27.29 14.22
N SER A 549 -40.46 -26.46 13.25
CA SER A 549 -40.30 -25.00 13.44
C SER A 549 -41.59 -24.30 13.89
N THR A 550 -42.69 -24.47 13.16
CA THR A 550 -43.97 -23.81 13.49
C THR A 550 -44.53 -24.26 14.83
N ALA A 551 -44.36 -25.54 15.18
CA ALA A 551 -44.82 -26.11 16.44
C ALA A 551 -44.08 -25.54 17.66
N LEU A 552 -42.89 -24.98 17.47
CA LEU A 552 -42.09 -24.29 18.49
C LEU A 552 -42.28 -22.76 18.48
N GLY A 553 -43.17 -22.23 17.62
CA GLY A 553 -43.36 -20.78 17.46
C GLY A 553 -42.24 -20.10 16.68
N CYS A 554 -41.49 -20.86 15.88
CA CYS A 554 -40.38 -20.35 15.07
C CYS A 554 -40.79 -20.15 13.61
N SER A 555 -40.31 -19.06 13.03
CA SER A 555 -40.32 -18.79 11.59
C SER A 555 -38.90 -18.87 11.04
N THR A 556 -38.75 -19.50 9.87
CA THR A 556 -37.44 -19.69 9.22
C THR A 556 -37.47 -19.13 7.81
N GLN A 557 -36.51 -18.28 7.46
CA GLN A 557 -36.42 -17.60 6.18
C GLN A 557 -35.02 -17.75 5.61
N ILE A 558 -34.95 -17.77 4.28
CA ILE A 558 -33.69 -17.77 3.54
C ILE A 558 -33.76 -16.65 2.52
N GLU A 559 -32.73 -15.82 2.49
CA GLU A 559 -32.56 -14.76 1.51
C GLU A 559 -31.10 -14.72 1.09
N ARG A 560 -30.83 -14.97 -0.20
CA ARG A 560 -29.47 -15.23 -0.72
C ARG A 560 -28.81 -16.37 0.06
N GLU A 561 -27.59 -16.18 0.59
CA GLU A 561 -26.91 -17.16 1.44
C GLU A 561 -27.29 -17.07 2.92
N TRP A 562 -28.13 -16.12 3.31
CA TRP A 562 -28.43 -15.87 4.72
C TRP A 562 -29.63 -16.67 5.19
N LEU A 563 -29.49 -17.28 6.37
CA LEU A 563 -30.57 -17.90 7.13
C LEU A 563 -31.01 -16.95 8.24
N ARG A 564 -32.31 -16.81 8.43
CA ARG A 564 -32.91 -16.20 9.62
C ARG A 564 -33.90 -17.15 10.28
N VAL A 565 -33.74 -17.38 11.58
CA VAL A 565 -34.67 -18.12 12.43
C VAL A 565 -35.11 -17.21 13.56
N GLN A 566 -36.42 -16.95 13.65
CA GLN A 566 -37.01 -16.14 14.71
C GLN A 566 -38.05 -16.97 15.47
N CYS A 567 -37.78 -17.28 16.73
CA CYS A 567 -38.71 -17.97 17.63
C CYS A 567 -39.31 -16.98 18.61
N ARG A 568 -40.63 -16.81 18.56
CA ARG A 568 -41.34 -15.79 19.35
C ARG A 568 -42.12 -16.43 20.49
N ARG A 569 -42.27 -15.69 21.59
CA ARG A 569 -43.13 -16.09 22.71
C ARG A 569 -44.58 -16.27 22.26
N ARG A 570 -45.20 -17.37 22.66
CA ARG A 570 -46.61 -17.70 22.36
C ARG A 570 -47.54 -17.47 23.55
N ALA A 571 -47.02 -17.55 24.77
CA ALA A 571 -47.81 -17.40 25.99
C ALA A 571 -47.02 -16.74 27.13
N ALA A 572 -47.73 -16.14 28.10
CA ALA A 572 -47.11 -15.45 29.23
C ALA A 572 -46.20 -16.35 30.11
N GLY A 573 -46.43 -17.67 30.13
CA GLY A 573 -45.60 -18.62 30.89
C GLY A 573 -44.35 -19.14 30.17
N GLU A 574 -44.17 -18.82 28.88
CA GLU A 574 -42.98 -19.19 28.11
C GLU A 574 -41.81 -18.24 28.41
N GLY A 575 -40.61 -18.79 28.44
CA GLY A 575 -39.37 -18.04 28.61
C GLY A 575 -38.26 -18.68 27.80
N PHE A 576 -37.25 -17.89 27.47
CA PHE A 576 -36.11 -18.28 26.65
C PHE A 576 -34.83 -18.29 27.48
N GLY A 577 -33.97 -19.28 27.24
CA GLY A 577 -32.66 -19.43 27.87
C GLY A 577 -31.50 -18.92 27.02
N GLY A 578 -31.61 -18.98 25.69
CA GLY A 578 -30.54 -18.58 24.78
C GLY A 578 -30.58 -19.31 23.44
N VAL A 579 -29.63 -18.97 22.58
CA VAL A 579 -29.32 -19.69 21.34
C VAL A 579 -27.81 -19.82 21.22
N VAL A 580 -27.31 -21.02 20.93
CA VAL A 580 -25.88 -21.32 20.81
C VAL A 580 -25.64 -22.11 19.55
N VAL A 581 -24.79 -21.59 18.66
CA VAL A 581 -24.39 -22.33 17.46
C VAL A 581 -23.29 -23.33 17.83
N ARG A 582 -23.53 -24.61 17.54
CA ARG A 582 -22.66 -25.74 17.89
C ARG A 582 -21.72 -26.10 16.74
N GLU A 583 -22.19 -25.95 15.51
CA GLU A 583 -21.49 -26.28 14.28
C GLU A 583 -21.95 -25.32 13.17
N GLY A 584 -21.05 -24.92 12.27
CA GLY A 584 -21.38 -24.01 11.16
C GLY A 584 -21.45 -22.53 11.54
N ALA A 585 -20.92 -22.14 12.71
CA ALA A 585 -20.82 -20.72 13.08
C ALA A 585 -19.80 -20.00 12.20
N THR A 586 -20.21 -18.89 11.60
CA THR A 586 -19.33 -17.97 10.87
C THR A 586 -19.07 -16.70 11.69
N PRO A 587 -18.01 -15.92 11.39
CA PRO A 587 -17.75 -14.66 12.09
C PRO A 587 -18.86 -13.60 11.97
N ALA A 588 -19.79 -13.77 11.03
CA ALA A 588 -20.96 -12.90 10.82
C ALA A 588 -22.22 -13.41 11.53
N THR A 589 -22.12 -14.50 12.30
CA THR A 589 -23.26 -15.13 12.97
C THR A 589 -23.78 -14.26 14.09
N MET A 590 -25.07 -13.95 14.00
CA MET A 590 -25.82 -13.18 14.97
C MET A 590 -26.76 -14.13 15.72
N ALA A 591 -26.42 -14.43 16.97
CA ALA A 591 -27.23 -15.28 17.84
C ALA A 591 -27.62 -14.44 19.07
N MET A 592 -28.91 -14.25 19.28
CA MET A 592 -29.40 -13.31 20.27
C MET A 592 -30.66 -13.81 20.96
N ARG A 593 -30.76 -13.49 22.25
CA ARG A 593 -31.91 -13.75 23.11
C ARG A 593 -32.48 -12.41 23.61
N THR A 594 -33.76 -12.21 23.39
CA THR A 594 -34.53 -11.16 24.07
C THR A 594 -35.47 -11.79 25.11
N PRO A 595 -36.11 -11.00 25.99
CA PRO A 595 -37.15 -11.53 26.87
C PRO A 595 -38.30 -12.22 26.12
N ASP A 596 -38.55 -11.82 24.87
CA ASP A 596 -39.70 -12.24 24.07
C ASP A 596 -39.35 -13.12 22.86
N SER A 597 -38.06 -13.36 22.57
CA SER A 597 -37.66 -14.19 21.43
C SER A 597 -36.24 -14.78 21.50
N LEU A 598 -36.01 -15.75 20.62
CA LEU A 598 -34.68 -16.19 20.17
C LEU A 598 -34.53 -15.88 18.69
N SER A 599 -33.40 -15.26 18.32
CA SER A 599 -33.05 -14.97 16.93
C SER A 599 -31.71 -15.59 16.57
N LEU A 600 -31.64 -16.25 15.42
CA LEU A 600 -30.40 -16.66 14.76
C LEU A 600 -30.40 -16.12 13.35
N VAL A 601 -29.38 -15.33 13.00
CA VAL A 601 -29.11 -14.89 11.63
C VAL A 601 -27.68 -15.26 11.28
N THR A 602 -27.48 -16.07 10.25
CA THR A 602 -26.14 -16.54 9.88
C THR A 602 -26.06 -16.84 8.38
N PRO A 603 -24.93 -16.55 7.71
CA PRO A 603 -24.71 -16.99 6.35
C PRO A 603 -24.41 -18.49 6.33
N LEU A 604 -25.03 -19.19 5.39
CA LEU A 604 -24.84 -20.62 5.14
C LEU A 604 -23.72 -20.83 4.12
N THR A 605 -22.92 -21.86 4.34
CA THR A 605 -21.91 -22.34 3.39
C THR A 605 -22.42 -23.59 2.70
N VAL A 606 -22.32 -23.64 1.37
CA VAL A 606 -22.74 -24.83 0.62
C VAL A 606 -21.89 -26.03 1.03
N GLY A 607 -22.55 -27.13 1.41
CA GLY A 607 -21.89 -28.37 1.83
C GLY A 607 -21.54 -28.45 3.31
N GLU A 608 -21.63 -27.34 4.07
CA GLU A 608 -21.38 -27.35 5.51
C GLU A 608 -22.71 -27.46 6.29
N PRO A 609 -22.81 -28.38 7.28
CA PRO A 609 -23.96 -28.42 8.15
C PRO A 609 -23.96 -27.23 9.14
N LEU A 610 -25.15 -26.80 9.53
CA LEU A 610 -25.36 -25.85 10.62
C LEU A 610 -26.17 -26.55 11.71
N THR A 611 -25.62 -26.57 12.93
CA THR A 611 -26.33 -27.06 14.11
C THR A 611 -26.39 -25.96 15.16
N ALA A 612 -27.59 -25.50 15.50
CA ALA A 612 -27.82 -24.46 16.51
C ALA A 612 -28.79 -24.93 17.58
N ARG A 613 -28.39 -24.79 18.85
CA ARG A 613 -29.18 -25.17 20.01
C ARG A 613 -30.01 -24.01 20.51
N PHE A 614 -31.32 -24.21 20.58
CA PHE A 614 -32.29 -23.25 21.10
C PHE A 614 -32.81 -23.71 22.46
N TYR A 615 -32.83 -22.79 23.42
CA TYR A 615 -33.19 -23.06 24.80
C TYR A 615 -34.51 -22.37 25.16
N TRP A 616 -35.55 -23.14 25.43
CA TRP A 616 -36.76 -22.68 26.10
C TRP A 616 -36.71 -23.07 27.57
N LYS A 617 -37.54 -22.42 28.39
CA LYS A 617 -37.64 -22.69 29.85
C LYS A 617 -37.91 -24.15 30.20
N LYS A 618 -38.57 -24.91 29.31
CA LYS A 618 -39.02 -26.30 29.56
C LYS A 618 -38.50 -27.33 28.56
N GLU A 619 -37.84 -26.91 27.49
CA GLU A 619 -37.33 -27.80 26.45
C GLU A 619 -36.12 -27.21 25.73
N VAL A 620 -35.26 -28.07 25.19
CA VAL A 620 -34.10 -27.71 24.38
C VAL A 620 -34.19 -28.45 23.06
N GLN A 621 -33.97 -27.74 21.95
CA GLN A 621 -34.04 -28.30 20.61
C GLN A 621 -32.80 -27.88 19.82
N ASP A 622 -32.20 -28.82 19.09
CA ASP A 622 -31.16 -28.56 18.11
C ASP A 622 -31.81 -28.37 16.74
N LEU A 623 -31.67 -27.18 16.18
CA LEU A 623 -31.94 -26.92 14.77
C LEU A 623 -30.77 -27.48 13.96
N GLN A 624 -31.05 -28.50 13.16
CA GLN A 624 -30.11 -29.09 12.22
C GLN A 624 -30.48 -28.67 10.81
N ILE A 625 -29.55 -28.01 10.11
CA ILE A 625 -29.72 -27.56 8.74
C ILE A 625 -28.66 -28.21 7.86
N ARG A 626 -29.11 -28.74 6.72
CA ARG A 626 -28.27 -29.24 5.64
C ARG A 626 -28.51 -28.44 4.38
N TRP A 627 -27.41 -28.04 3.75
CA TRP A 627 -27.40 -27.30 2.49
C TRP A 627 -26.45 -27.99 1.49
N PRO A 628 -26.76 -29.22 1.04
CA PRO A 628 -25.96 -29.92 0.05
C PRO A 628 -26.04 -29.23 -1.32
N ALA A 629 -24.94 -29.23 -2.07
CA ALA A 629 -24.95 -28.93 -3.49
C ALA A 629 -25.75 -30.03 -4.23
N GLY A 630 -26.81 -29.66 -4.96
CA GLY A 630 -27.54 -30.59 -5.81
C GLY A 630 -26.73 -31.03 -7.03
N GLU A 631 -27.12 -32.14 -7.66
CA GLU A 631 -26.53 -32.63 -8.93
C GLU A 631 -26.68 -31.63 -10.10
N ASP A 632 -27.59 -30.66 -9.98
CA ASP A 632 -27.82 -29.54 -10.91
C ASP A 632 -27.08 -28.25 -10.52
N GLY A 633 -26.22 -28.31 -9.49
CA GLY A 633 -25.50 -27.15 -8.94
C GLY A 633 -26.35 -26.23 -8.07
N LYS A 634 -27.64 -26.53 -7.82
CA LYS A 634 -28.52 -25.72 -6.97
C LYS A 634 -28.63 -26.34 -5.57
N PRO A 635 -28.52 -25.56 -4.49
CA PRO A 635 -28.60 -26.10 -3.15
C PRO A 635 -30.02 -26.55 -2.77
N LYS A 636 -30.14 -27.71 -2.12
CA LYS A 636 -31.42 -28.23 -1.59
C LYS A 636 -31.48 -28.05 -0.07
N PHE A 637 -32.22 -27.05 0.39
CA PHE A 637 -32.42 -26.79 1.81
C PHE A 637 -33.21 -27.92 2.50
N ALA A 638 -32.69 -28.43 3.60
CA ALA A 638 -33.40 -29.30 4.53
C ALA A 638 -33.10 -28.88 5.96
N GLY A 639 -34.15 -28.76 6.80
CA GLY A 639 -34.00 -28.38 8.20
C GLY A 639 -35.01 -29.08 9.11
N GLU A 640 -34.57 -29.42 10.32
CA GLU A 640 -35.39 -30.06 11.36
C GLU A 640 -34.96 -29.60 12.76
N PHE A 641 -35.94 -29.44 13.66
CA PHE A 641 -35.71 -29.30 15.10
C PHE A 641 -35.78 -30.67 15.78
N VAL A 642 -34.69 -31.06 16.43
CA VAL A 642 -34.55 -32.34 17.14
C VAL A 642 -34.38 -32.09 18.63
N LYS A 643 -35.07 -32.86 19.48
CA LYS A 643 -34.95 -32.74 20.94
C LYS A 643 -33.50 -32.98 21.38
N ALA A 644 -33.02 -32.14 22.29
CA ALA A 644 -31.69 -32.24 22.87
C ALA A 644 -31.74 -32.27 24.40
N GLU A 645 -30.62 -32.61 25.03
CA GLU A 645 -30.50 -32.64 26.49
C GLU A 645 -30.66 -31.25 27.12
N LEU A 646 -31.39 -31.20 28.25
CA LEU A 646 -31.76 -29.96 28.93
C LEU A 646 -30.61 -29.42 29.81
N THR A 647 -29.55 -28.92 29.19
CA THR A 647 -28.43 -28.25 29.86
C THR A 647 -28.44 -26.75 29.57
N MET A 648 -28.99 -25.95 30.48
CA MET A 648 -29.12 -24.49 30.30
C MET A 648 -27.73 -23.82 30.21
N PRO A 649 -27.53 -22.86 29.29
CA PRO A 649 -26.31 -22.06 29.25
C PRO A 649 -26.25 -21.13 30.49
N PRO A 650 -25.04 -20.75 30.93
CA PRO A 650 -24.89 -19.74 31.99
C PRO A 650 -25.53 -18.42 31.57
N ALA A 651 -26.16 -17.72 32.52
CA ALA A 651 -26.72 -16.40 32.28
C ALA A 651 -25.60 -15.35 32.17
N ASP A 652 -25.66 -14.51 31.14
CA ASP A 652 -24.76 -13.37 30.96
C ASP A 652 -25.55 -12.07 31.23
N ALA A 653 -25.53 -11.66 32.49
CA ALA A 653 -26.28 -10.49 32.95
C ALA A 653 -25.85 -9.18 32.24
N ALA A 654 -24.58 -9.07 31.81
CA ALA A 654 -24.07 -7.89 31.13
C ALA A 654 -24.64 -7.80 29.71
N THR A 655 -24.61 -8.91 28.98
CA THR A 655 -25.22 -9.00 27.64
C THR A 655 -26.74 -8.80 27.70
N GLU A 656 -27.42 -9.36 28.71
CA GLU A 656 -28.85 -9.15 28.91
C GLU A 656 -29.22 -7.68 29.14
N ALA A 657 -28.44 -6.95 29.96
CA ALA A 657 -28.65 -5.52 30.18
C ALA A 657 -28.42 -4.70 28.90
N ALA A 658 -27.38 -5.02 28.13
CA ALA A 658 -27.10 -4.35 26.85
C ALA A 658 -28.21 -4.57 25.82
N ILE A 659 -28.76 -5.80 25.75
CA ILE A 659 -29.89 -6.14 24.88
C ILE A 659 -31.17 -5.40 25.31
N ALA A 660 -31.39 -5.17 26.61
CA ALA A 660 -32.54 -4.39 27.07
C ALA A 660 -32.54 -2.95 26.50
N GLY A 661 -31.36 -2.33 26.39
CA GLY A 661 -31.21 -1.03 25.71
C GLY A 661 -31.55 -1.08 24.22
N LEU A 662 -31.15 -2.15 23.52
CA LEU A 662 -31.57 -2.37 22.12
C LEU A 662 -33.08 -2.62 22.00
N CYS A 663 -33.68 -3.35 22.93
CA CYS A 663 -35.13 -3.57 22.97
C CYS A 663 -35.89 -2.25 23.15
N ALA A 664 -35.37 -1.30 23.93
CA ALA A 664 -35.94 0.05 24.01
C ALA A 664 -35.86 0.80 22.67
N CYS A 665 -34.71 0.73 21.98
CA CYS A 665 -34.57 1.28 20.63
C CYS A 665 -35.50 0.62 19.60
N HIS A 666 -35.68 -0.70 19.71
CA HIS A 666 -36.62 -1.45 18.88
C HIS A 666 -38.07 -1.03 19.16
N ALA A 667 -38.44 -0.87 20.43
CA ALA A 667 -39.77 -0.38 20.81
C ALA A 667 -40.05 1.02 20.23
N GLN A 668 -39.08 1.93 20.25
CA GLN A 668 -39.22 3.27 19.69
C GLN A 668 -39.39 3.26 18.16
N THR A 669 -38.64 2.41 17.47
CA THR A 669 -38.58 2.37 16.00
C THR A 669 -39.65 1.48 15.35
N ARG A 670 -40.04 0.40 16.03
CA ARG A 670 -40.94 -0.64 15.50
C ARG A 670 -42.28 -0.73 16.23
N LYS A 671 -42.39 -0.16 17.43
CA LYS A 671 -43.62 -0.11 18.24
C LYS A 671 -44.31 -1.47 18.42
N GLU A 672 -43.54 -2.54 18.45
CA GLU A 672 -44.04 -3.91 18.59
C GLU A 672 -44.68 -4.14 19.97
N GLN A 673 -45.84 -4.80 20.01
CA GLN A 673 -46.58 -5.11 21.24
C GLN A 673 -47.11 -6.55 21.27
N LEU A 674 -47.13 -7.15 22.46
CA LEU A 674 -47.76 -8.44 22.76
C LEU A 674 -48.99 -8.22 23.63
N CYS A 675 -50.16 -8.60 23.11
CA CYS A 675 -51.43 -8.52 23.82
C CYS A 675 -51.89 -9.94 24.21
N PRO A 676 -51.99 -10.29 25.49
CA PRO A 676 -52.46 -11.61 25.91
C PRO A 676 -53.95 -11.81 25.56
N GLN A 677 -54.28 -12.88 24.82
CA GLN A 677 -55.68 -13.28 24.60
C GLN A 677 -56.21 -14.10 25.78
N VAL A 678 -57.35 -13.71 26.34
CA VAL A 678 -58.06 -14.45 27.40
C VAL A 678 -59.36 -15.02 26.81
N GLY A 679 -59.39 -16.33 26.46
CA GLY A 679 -60.63 -17.01 26.04
C GLY A 679 -60.44 -18.18 25.06
N LYS A 680 -61.38 -19.14 25.06
CA LYS A 680 -61.45 -20.23 24.04
C LYS A 680 -62.13 -19.71 22.77
N LEU A 681 -61.64 -20.18 21.62
CA LEU A 681 -61.86 -19.71 20.24
C LEU A 681 -63.31 -19.56 19.70
N PHE A 682 -64.38 -19.67 20.49
CA PHE A 682 -65.74 -19.92 19.96
C PHE A 682 -66.90 -19.01 20.43
N ASP A 683 -66.70 -17.95 21.21
CA ASP A 683 -67.78 -17.00 21.51
C ASP A 683 -67.51 -15.63 20.86
N GLU A 684 -68.42 -15.24 19.98
CA GLU A 684 -68.19 -14.30 18.87
C GLU A 684 -68.49 -12.83 19.18
N TYR A 685 -68.77 -12.44 20.43
CA TYR A 685 -69.34 -11.09 20.70
C TYR A 685 -68.78 -10.25 21.85
N GLU A 686 -67.81 -10.70 22.65
CA GLU A 686 -67.13 -9.83 23.63
C GLU A 686 -65.64 -10.23 23.75
N GLN A 687 -64.77 -9.61 22.96
CA GLN A 687 -63.30 -9.76 23.08
C GLN A 687 -62.68 -8.44 23.49
N ASP A 688 -62.70 -8.14 24.78
CA ASP A 688 -61.96 -7.02 25.35
C ASP A 688 -60.47 -7.36 25.44
N VAL A 689 -59.64 -6.64 24.70
CA VAL A 689 -58.17 -6.77 24.77
C VAL A 689 -57.62 -5.65 25.64
N TYR A 690 -57.30 -6.00 26.88
CA TYR A 690 -56.60 -5.13 27.82
C TYR A 690 -55.17 -5.64 28.09
N ASP A 691 -54.24 -4.74 28.43
CA ASP A 691 -52.83 -5.02 28.84
C ASP A 691 -51.84 -5.45 27.73
N CYS A 692 -51.78 -4.72 26.61
CA CYS A 692 -50.71 -4.89 25.60
C CYS A 692 -49.36 -4.36 26.13
N LYS A 693 -48.31 -5.20 26.05
CA LYS A 693 -46.96 -4.86 26.52
C LYS A 693 -46.03 -4.66 25.34
N SER A 694 -45.19 -3.63 25.37
CA SER A 694 -44.14 -3.49 24.37
C SER A 694 -43.16 -4.66 24.46
N VAL A 695 -42.84 -5.24 23.31
CA VAL A 695 -41.95 -6.39 23.18
C VAL A 695 -40.90 -6.14 22.09
N CYS A 696 -39.86 -6.95 22.08
CA CYS A 696 -38.82 -6.94 21.06
C CYS A 696 -38.63 -8.33 20.45
N SER A 697 -39.74 -8.97 20.07
CA SER A 697 -39.73 -10.35 19.57
C SER A 697 -39.21 -10.46 18.14
N ASP A 698 -39.16 -9.35 17.40
CA ASP A 698 -38.59 -9.26 16.06
C ASP A 698 -37.15 -8.74 16.04
N LEU A 699 -36.51 -8.52 17.19
CA LEU A 699 -35.14 -8.03 17.23
C LEU A 699 -34.15 -9.15 16.86
N TRP A 700 -33.18 -8.83 16.00
CA TRP A 700 -31.97 -9.62 15.71
C TRP A 700 -30.76 -8.69 15.70
N GLY A 701 -29.56 -9.27 15.89
CA GLY A 701 -28.29 -8.54 15.86
C GLY A 701 -27.16 -9.34 16.50
N ASP A 702 -25.94 -8.84 16.37
CA ASP A 702 -24.75 -9.34 17.04
C ASP A 702 -24.61 -8.67 18.42
N PRO A 703 -24.78 -9.39 19.54
CA PRO A 703 -24.65 -8.81 20.86
C PRO A 703 -23.27 -8.20 21.13
N SER A 704 -22.20 -8.68 20.49
CA SER A 704 -20.87 -8.12 20.72
C SER A 704 -20.68 -6.73 20.11
N LEU A 705 -21.51 -6.33 19.15
CA LEU A 705 -21.44 -5.02 18.50
C LEU A 705 -22.15 -3.93 19.30
N ILE A 706 -22.96 -4.30 20.31
CA ILE A 706 -23.82 -3.36 21.03
C ILE A 706 -23.02 -2.21 21.62
N ALA A 707 -21.88 -2.48 22.27
CA ALA A 707 -21.07 -1.44 22.87
C ALA A 707 -20.53 -0.44 21.84
N GLY A 708 -19.91 -0.93 20.75
CA GLY A 708 -19.35 -0.08 19.70
C GLY A 708 -20.41 0.71 18.93
N CYS A 709 -21.55 0.07 18.61
CA CYS A 709 -22.66 0.73 17.95
C CYS A 709 -23.34 1.78 18.84
N THR A 710 -23.46 1.51 20.14
CA THR A 710 -24.02 2.48 21.10
C THR A 710 -23.10 3.69 21.26
N LEU A 711 -21.77 3.47 21.26
CA LEU A 711 -20.80 4.56 21.31
C LEU A 711 -20.88 5.45 20.06
N LYS A 712 -21.02 4.86 18.86
CA LYS A 712 -21.11 5.61 17.61
C LYS A 712 -22.46 6.35 17.46
N TYR A 713 -23.55 5.71 17.86
CA TYR A 713 -24.91 6.21 17.72
C TYR A 713 -25.51 6.47 19.11
N ALA A 714 -24.92 7.42 19.83
CA ALA A 714 -25.19 7.64 21.25
C ALA A 714 -26.52 8.36 21.53
N GLU A 715 -27.02 9.17 20.59
CA GLU A 715 -28.26 9.91 20.79
C GLU A 715 -29.50 9.00 20.66
N ASP A 716 -30.51 9.21 21.51
CA ASP A 716 -31.75 8.41 21.52
C ASP A 716 -32.54 8.50 20.20
N LYS A 717 -32.34 9.58 19.43
CA LYS A 717 -32.91 9.72 18.08
C LYS A 717 -32.24 8.79 17.04
N ASP A 718 -31.07 8.25 17.34
CA ASP A 718 -30.31 7.39 16.43
C ASP A 718 -30.61 5.90 16.61
N CYS A 719 -31.70 5.55 17.29
CA CYS A 719 -32.07 4.16 17.55
C CYS A 719 -32.15 3.29 16.27
N ALA A 720 -32.60 3.84 15.14
CA ALA A 720 -32.62 3.12 13.87
C ALA A 720 -31.20 2.78 13.37
N ALA A 721 -30.27 3.74 13.48
CA ALA A 721 -28.87 3.54 13.10
C ALA A 721 -28.16 2.57 14.04
N ARG A 722 -28.44 2.65 15.34
CA ARG A 722 -27.91 1.71 16.35
C ARG A 722 -28.37 0.28 16.07
N LEU A 723 -29.66 0.08 15.74
CA LEU A 723 -30.20 -1.22 15.34
C LEU A 723 -29.56 -1.73 14.05
N ALA A 724 -29.45 -0.89 13.02
CA ALA A 724 -28.83 -1.29 11.75
C ALA A 724 -27.34 -1.67 11.92
N CYS A 725 -26.62 -0.95 12.78
CA CYS A 725 -25.22 -1.23 13.10
C CYS A 725 -25.04 -2.62 13.73
N VAL A 726 -25.82 -2.98 14.76
CA VAL A 726 -25.73 -4.32 15.39
C VAL A 726 -26.26 -5.42 14.48
N GLN A 727 -27.07 -5.08 13.49
CA GLN A 727 -27.58 -5.98 12.47
C GLN A 727 -26.60 -6.24 11.32
N ASN A 728 -25.36 -5.74 11.42
CA ASN A 728 -24.33 -5.83 10.37
C ASN A 728 -24.69 -5.11 9.06
N ASP A 729 -25.52 -4.04 9.11
CA ASP A 729 -25.72 -3.20 7.93
C ASP A 729 -24.43 -2.40 7.65
N PRO A 730 -23.77 -2.59 6.49
CA PRO A 730 -22.50 -1.94 6.18
C PRO A 730 -22.60 -0.41 6.09
N LEU A 731 -23.81 0.15 5.89
CA LEU A 731 -24.03 1.60 5.88
C LEU A 731 -23.85 2.23 7.26
N PHE A 732 -24.03 1.42 8.30
CA PHE A 732 -23.99 1.84 9.71
C PHE A 732 -22.80 1.24 10.46
N ALA A 733 -21.81 0.72 9.73
CA ALA A 733 -20.60 0.14 10.31
C ALA A 733 -19.83 1.18 11.15
N PRO A 734 -19.29 0.80 12.33
CA PRO A 734 -18.42 1.69 13.09
C PRO A 734 -17.12 2.00 12.34
N THR A 735 -16.51 3.14 12.65
CA THR A 735 -15.19 3.47 12.09
C THR A 735 -14.16 2.60 12.77
N CYS A 736 -13.37 1.86 11.99
CA CYS A 736 -12.32 1.02 12.56
C CYS A 736 -11.16 1.86 13.08
N PRO A 737 -10.53 1.44 14.20
CA PRO A 737 -9.25 1.99 14.63
C PRO A 737 -8.21 1.89 13.52
N GLU A 738 -7.17 2.72 13.60
CA GLU A 738 -6.05 2.65 12.66
C GLU A 738 -5.47 1.23 12.63
N GLY A 739 -5.11 0.77 11.42
CA GLY A 739 -4.59 -0.58 11.19
C GLY A 739 -5.64 -1.69 11.20
N HIS A 740 -6.91 -1.42 11.51
CA HIS A 740 -7.99 -2.43 11.48
C HIS A 740 -8.87 -2.31 10.24
N VAL A 741 -9.50 -3.42 9.85
CA VAL A 741 -10.41 -3.50 8.70
C VAL A 741 -11.72 -4.20 9.07
N LEU A 742 -12.81 -3.85 8.39
CA LEU A 742 -14.07 -4.61 8.47
C LEU A 742 -13.93 -5.92 7.69
N ALA A 743 -14.41 -7.03 8.26
CA ALA A 743 -14.29 -8.35 7.64
C ALA A 743 -15.53 -9.23 7.82
N PHE A 744 -15.63 -10.27 6.98
CA PHE A 744 -16.69 -11.29 7.00
C PHE A 744 -18.12 -10.78 6.83
N ALA A 745 -18.34 -9.70 6.08
CA ALA A 745 -19.67 -9.06 5.97
C ALA A 745 -20.27 -8.69 7.35
N SER A 746 -19.39 -8.39 8.31
CA SER A 746 -19.76 -7.96 9.65
C SER A 746 -19.23 -6.55 9.93
N ASN A 747 -19.89 -5.85 10.83
CA ASN A 747 -19.49 -4.53 11.33
C ASN A 747 -18.39 -4.64 12.40
N ARG A 748 -17.69 -5.78 12.50
CA ARG A 748 -16.58 -5.98 13.41
C ARG A 748 -15.27 -5.59 12.75
N CYS A 749 -14.51 -4.74 13.44
CA CYS A 749 -13.14 -4.42 13.08
C CYS A 749 -12.21 -5.57 13.50
N ARG A 750 -11.33 -5.98 12.58
CA ARG A 750 -10.35 -7.04 12.77
C ARG A 750 -8.97 -6.54 12.40
N THR A 751 -7.97 -7.06 13.09
CA THR A 751 -6.56 -6.85 12.76
C THR A 751 -6.23 -7.69 11.52
N PRO A 752 -5.72 -7.10 10.43
CA PRO A 752 -5.24 -7.90 9.30
C PRO A 752 -4.01 -8.71 9.69
N CYS A 753 -3.80 -9.83 9.01
CA CYS A 753 -2.69 -10.75 9.27
C CYS A 753 -2.28 -11.47 7.99
N ASP A 754 -1.07 -12.03 8.03
CA ASP A 754 -0.52 -12.96 7.05
C ASP A 754 0.51 -13.87 7.75
N GLU A 755 1.29 -14.64 6.99
CA GLU A 755 2.32 -15.54 7.54
C GLU A 755 3.42 -14.80 8.30
N ASN A 756 3.75 -13.57 7.90
CA ASN A 756 4.79 -12.74 8.51
C ASN A 756 4.24 -11.86 9.65
N HIS A 757 2.93 -11.68 9.71
CA HIS A 757 2.21 -10.92 10.73
C HIS A 757 1.18 -11.81 11.44
N PRO A 758 1.63 -12.77 12.28
CA PRO A 758 0.73 -13.71 12.93
C PRO A 758 -0.14 -12.99 13.98
N CYS A 759 -1.31 -13.55 14.22
CA CYS A 759 -2.24 -13.03 15.20
C CYS A 759 -1.77 -13.24 16.64
N GLU A 760 -2.06 -12.26 17.50
CA GLU A 760 -1.74 -12.32 18.93
C GLU A 760 -2.80 -13.13 19.72
N GLY A 761 -2.45 -13.52 20.95
CA GLY A 761 -3.43 -14.06 21.89
C GLY A 761 -4.06 -15.42 21.53
N GLY A 762 -3.42 -16.21 20.66
CA GLY A 762 -3.91 -17.52 20.23
C GLY A 762 -5.01 -17.47 19.15
N GLN A 763 -5.27 -16.29 18.59
CA GLN A 763 -6.13 -16.12 17.42
C GLN A 763 -5.50 -16.77 16.19
N ARG A 764 -6.34 -17.11 15.20
CA ARG A 764 -5.87 -17.67 13.93
C ARG A 764 -6.00 -16.63 12.83
N CYS A 765 -5.02 -16.63 11.92
CA CYS A 765 -5.13 -15.83 10.71
C CYS A 765 -6.08 -16.51 9.72
N MET A 766 -7.23 -15.89 9.47
CA MET A 766 -8.27 -16.42 8.59
C MET A 766 -8.25 -15.68 7.25
N PRO A 767 -8.22 -16.38 6.10
CA PRO A 767 -8.26 -15.74 4.80
C PRO A 767 -9.52 -14.90 4.60
N TRP A 768 -9.35 -13.68 4.10
CA TRP A 768 -10.42 -12.75 3.77
C TRP A 768 -10.03 -11.84 2.60
N HIS A 769 -10.78 -11.93 1.50
CA HIS A 769 -10.72 -11.04 0.34
C HIS A 769 -9.30 -10.67 -0.15
N GLY A 770 -8.45 -11.66 -0.39
CA GLY A 770 -7.09 -11.44 -0.90
C GLY A 770 -6.02 -11.18 0.17
N GLY A 771 -6.39 -11.12 1.45
CA GLY A 771 -5.44 -11.09 2.58
C GLY A 771 -5.94 -11.96 3.74
N GLY A 772 -5.49 -11.69 4.96
CA GLY A 772 -5.95 -12.38 6.17
C GLY A 772 -6.43 -11.43 7.26
N VAL A 773 -7.24 -11.93 8.19
CA VAL A 773 -7.66 -11.23 9.42
C VAL A 773 -7.66 -12.14 10.64
N CYS A 774 -7.37 -11.59 11.82
CA CYS A 774 -7.32 -12.33 13.07
C CYS A 774 -8.71 -12.65 13.61
N LEU A 775 -8.94 -13.94 13.88
CA LEU A 775 -10.19 -14.47 14.44
C LEU A 775 -9.97 -15.27 15.72
#